data_AF-A0A7W1FBH9-F1
#
_entry.id   AF-A0A7W1FBH9-F1
#
_cell.length_a   1.000
_cell.length_b   1.000
_cell.length_c   1.000
_cell.angle_alpha   90.00
_cell.angle_beta   90.00
_cell.angle_gamma   90.00
#
_symmetry.space_group_name_H-M   'P 1'
#
loop_
_entity.id
_entity.type
_entity.pdbx_description
1 polymer ?
#
loop_
_entity_poly.entity_id
_entity_poly.type
_entity_poly.pdbx_seq_one_letter_code
_entity_poly.pdbx_strand_id
1 'polypeptide(L)'
;MRCCVLTLLLPFAIFAQSIYEDRQISNIAITFEGADRAVSAAQQFELIARGEIGETYSAVKVRDAIDKLYKTKRIVSVKVEASPVGVQAVNLRFIIKRKTQAEKVVINIGNTVGDKVTEQELLLKLNLLNPGTSITEQTLRNNADSILIYLRERGFFNAEVTFSQQPLKSETEVVVTFQVNPNAQATVDKFAIDIQGFDAAKVRPKLKLQPGKFFSRETLAEDVERIRKALREEKFLAPELQDPRVEFDRDDKRNVVSIELKGKVGAEVKILVDAGDEKISDKKQTELLSIKREGTLDYASIIEGSRRLRNYYQEQGYFFADVVPVCSVRPEFKEDEASATTNETEVICGALSGAELMDRTVEVKYQANLSRQLKLVDIRIEGTDKFTAADIQSVLKSQEANALGFIPFFGYGRGYTSTEILESDRLTLQSLLRELGYRRSEVTVRQGVSPTGEDLIITFIVSEGVPTRIDSVDIVGNTSFSDDVLKTELPTLIGKNFSRARARNGVRELSAFYSKAGFYDAKVKYDIVELGKDEITGEELVKVIYTLENEGKKVFINRILINGNEMTKSEAILKAINLRVDDVLRSTDIFTSEQNLYATDAFDLVEIKAEEAGERADGNRLSDLIINVDEKPPRLITYGGGYATDFGANGFFDIRHFNLLGKLLQGGARVRASRFQQLVQIDFINPRFLNDGKTEDGVIRYAPLTFAAQYQRDSTVTRFFRSTFDRGTFGIVQRVDENGKPIDQFGAETSDPTINRLTFSAETSRTISRKKRSILFVRYKFEDVRLFNIESLLIKDLLLPDSRIRTSGFGANFVFDTREDCSITYTILDIIRRGDPGDPCRYNPGNPTRGNYLTAEYNISLPTLGANIGFQKLQASYNTYYTIPQLKNTTFAGRAVIGLAKVFSEGQRFSSTQFPDLEGVLPISERFFAGGSTTLRGFEFEAAGPRVVVVPQGTFRNSKGEPVFLTPFTIPFGGNALAIVNLEARVPLSKSIRAVPFYDGGNVFRRVSDIFNPPEVPADDVFRQNLRAVWSHTVGLGLRLKTPIGGEFGIDYGFLLNPPRFLIPQPDGSNAIFQLRKNQIHFRFAQAF
;
A
#
# COMPACT_ATOMS: atom_id res chain seq x y z
N MET A 1 -31.48 22.06 44.96
CA MET A 1 -32.71 22.52 45.65
C MET A 1 -32.79 24.04 45.59
N ARG A 2 -33.69 24.56 44.76
CA ARG A 2 -34.42 25.83 44.92
C ARG A 2 -35.51 25.82 43.85
N CYS A 3 -36.76 25.74 44.31
CA CYS A 3 -37.96 25.76 43.48
C CYS A 3 -37.98 26.98 42.55
N CYS A 4 -38.18 26.76 41.26
CA CYS A 4 -38.69 27.80 40.37
C CYS A 4 -40.16 27.50 40.09
N VAL A 5 -40.99 28.42 40.54
CA VAL A 5 -42.44 28.45 40.46
C VAL A 5 -42.86 28.47 38.99
N LEU A 6 -43.71 27.52 38.63
CA LEU A 6 -44.44 27.47 37.36
C LEU A 6 -45.55 28.54 37.44
N THR A 7 -45.26 29.77 37.00
CA THR A 7 -46.27 30.82 36.93
C THR A 7 -47.10 30.66 35.66
N LEU A 8 -48.22 29.96 35.80
CA LEU A 8 -49.28 29.87 34.80
C LEU A 8 -50.00 31.23 34.73
N LEU A 9 -49.67 32.07 33.75
CA LEU A 9 -50.42 33.27 33.41
C LEU A 9 -51.21 33.03 32.12
N LEU A 10 -52.43 32.52 32.29
CA LEU A 10 -53.54 32.65 31.34
C LEU A 10 -54.23 33.99 31.64
N PRO A 11 -54.39 34.86 30.63
CA PRO A 11 -55.75 35.28 30.32
C PRO A 11 -56.03 35.38 28.81
N PHE A 12 -57.22 34.89 28.43
CA PHE A 12 -58.09 35.38 27.35
C PHE A 12 -57.45 35.76 25.99
N ALA A 13 -57.34 34.80 25.08
CA ALA A 13 -57.46 35.03 23.63
C ALA A 13 -57.74 33.72 22.86
N ILE A 14 -58.80 32.97 23.21
CA ILE A 14 -59.24 31.80 22.42
C ILE A 14 -60.52 32.07 21.61
N PHE A 15 -61.14 33.24 21.72
CA PHE A 15 -62.40 33.57 21.02
C PHE A 15 -62.28 34.52 19.81
N ALA A 16 -61.17 34.47 19.05
CA ALA A 16 -61.02 35.30 17.83
C ALA A 16 -60.64 34.54 16.54
N GLN A 17 -60.34 33.23 16.59
CA GLN A 17 -59.94 32.48 15.38
C GLN A 17 -61.11 31.79 14.66
N SER A 18 -62.26 31.56 15.31
CA SER A 18 -63.42 30.91 14.68
C SER A 18 -64.19 31.81 13.70
N ILE A 19 -63.78 33.07 13.53
CA ILE A 19 -64.52 34.07 12.71
C ILE A 19 -64.12 33.98 11.23
N TYR A 20 -62.99 33.33 10.93
CA TYR A 20 -62.41 33.22 9.59
C TYR A 20 -62.42 31.80 9.01
N GLU A 21 -62.84 30.80 9.80
CA GLU A 21 -62.97 29.40 9.34
C GLU A 21 -63.86 29.34 8.08
N ASP A 22 -63.43 28.54 7.10
CA ASP A 22 -64.08 28.33 5.80
C ASP A 22 -64.17 29.56 4.86
N ARG A 23 -63.54 30.69 5.19
CA ARG A 23 -63.42 31.84 4.26
C ARG A 23 -62.37 31.59 3.19
N GLN A 24 -62.58 32.16 2.00
CA GLN A 24 -61.66 32.00 0.87
C GLN A 24 -60.40 32.87 1.08
N ILE A 25 -59.22 32.29 0.90
CA ILE A 25 -57.96 33.01 1.06
C ILE A 25 -57.68 33.82 -0.20
N SER A 26 -57.74 35.14 -0.11
CA SER A 26 -57.52 36.02 -1.26
C SER A 26 -56.03 36.29 -1.52
N ASN A 27 -55.20 36.33 -0.48
CA ASN A 27 -53.77 36.55 -0.60
C ASN A 27 -53.00 36.00 0.61
N ILE A 28 -51.80 35.48 0.37
CA ILE A 28 -50.81 35.10 1.39
C ILE A 28 -49.56 35.94 1.15
N ALA A 29 -49.18 36.76 2.13
CA ALA A 29 -47.99 37.60 2.05
C ALA A 29 -46.98 37.23 3.14
N ILE A 30 -45.71 37.10 2.76
CA ILE A 30 -44.59 36.97 3.71
C ILE A 30 -43.94 38.34 3.89
N THR A 31 -43.75 38.76 5.14
CA THR A 31 -42.95 39.94 5.49
C THR A 31 -41.93 39.58 6.56
N PHE A 32 -40.69 40.05 6.42
CA PHE A 32 -39.65 39.79 7.42
C PHE A 32 -39.66 40.85 8.53
N GLU A 33 -39.41 40.43 9.76
CA GLU A 33 -39.19 41.32 10.90
C GLU A 33 -37.77 41.89 10.84
N GLY A 34 -37.61 43.16 10.45
CA GLY A 34 -36.31 43.85 10.29
C GLY A 34 -36.16 44.58 8.93
N ALA A 35 -34.94 45.02 8.59
CA ALA A 35 -34.65 45.69 7.30
C ALA A 35 -34.29 44.70 6.16
N ASP A 36 -34.59 43.41 6.32
CA ASP A 36 -34.29 42.36 5.34
C ASP A 36 -35.23 42.45 4.12
N ARG A 37 -34.68 42.82 2.96
CA ARG A 37 -35.41 43.02 1.68
C ARG A 37 -35.21 41.86 0.68
N ALA A 38 -34.77 40.69 1.13
CA ALA A 38 -34.49 39.55 0.25
C ALA A 38 -35.78 38.98 -0.37
N VAL A 39 -36.15 39.48 -1.56
CA VAL A 39 -37.38 39.13 -2.29
C VAL A 39 -37.47 37.62 -2.60
N SER A 40 -36.35 36.97 -2.91
CA SER A 40 -36.29 35.53 -3.22
C SER A 40 -36.60 34.63 -2.02
N ALA A 41 -36.17 35.02 -0.82
CA ALA A 41 -36.46 34.27 0.40
C ALA A 41 -37.94 34.37 0.78
N ALA A 42 -38.55 35.55 0.59
CA ALA A 42 -39.98 35.75 0.85
C ALA A 42 -40.84 34.83 -0.02
N GLN A 43 -40.50 34.70 -1.31
CA GLN A 43 -41.18 33.78 -2.25
C GLN A 43 -41.04 32.30 -1.86
N GLN A 44 -39.89 31.87 -1.35
CA GLN A 44 -39.68 30.50 -0.87
C GLN A 44 -40.57 30.17 0.34
N PHE A 45 -40.61 31.05 1.34
CA PHE A 45 -41.49 30.86 2.50
C PHE A 45 -42.98 30.98 2.12
N GLU A 46 -43.30 31.80 1.11
CA GLU A 46 -44.66 31.96 0.60
C GLU A 46 -45.14 30.68 -0.09
N LEU A 47 -44.30 30.03 -0.90
CA LEU A 47 -44.59 28.74 -1.52
C LEU A 47 -44.84 27.64 -0.48
N ILE A 48 -44.02 27.59 0.58
CA ILE A 48 -44.20 26.63 1.69
C ILE A 48 -45.53 26.88 2.41
N ALA A 49 -45.84 28.14 2.71
CA ALA A 49 -47.10 28.49 3.37
C ALA A 49 -48.32 28.21 2.49
N ARG A 50 -48.28 28.59 1.20
CA ARG A 50 -49.38 28.35 0.23
C ARG A 50 -49.67 26.86 0.03
N GLY A 51 -48.63 26.02 -0.03
CA GLY A 51 -48.78 24.58 -0.24
C GLY A 51 -49.58 23.86 0.84
N GLU A 52 -49.55 24.36 2.08
CA GLU A 52 -50.24 23.73 3.22
C GLU A 52 -51.64 24.29 3.48
N ILE A 53 -51.83 25.60 3.28
CA ILE A 53 -53.06 26.27 3.69
C ILE A 53 -54.19 26.03 2.66
N GLY A 54 -53.85 25.92 1.37
CA GLY A 54 -54.83 25.72 0.29
C GLY A 54 -55.67 26.98 0.01
N GLU A 55 -56.87 26.80 -0.57
CA GLU A 55 -57.73 27.91 -1.01
C GLU A 55 -58.67 28.45 0.08
N THR A 56 -58.90 27.70 1.18
CA THR A 56 -59.80 28.07 2.27
C THR A 56 -59.06 28.13 3.61
N TYR A 57 -59.43 29.10 4.44
CA TYR A 57 -58.83 29.28 5.76
C TYR A 57 -59.26 28.19 6.73
N SER A 58 -58.26 27.55 7.36
CA SER A 58 -58.47 26.69 8.51
C SER A 58 -57.35 26.90 9.53
N ALA A 59 -57.73 27.02 10.80
CA ALA A 59 -56.78 27.16 11.90
C ALA A 59 -55.79 25.99 11.98
N VAL A 60 -56.23 24.77 11.63
CA VAL A 60 -55.38 23.56 11.59
C VAL A 60 -54.32 23.69 10.50
N LYS A 61 -54.73 24.06 9.28
CA LYS A 61 -53.79 24.20 8.16
C LYS A 61 -52.82 25.36 8.34
N VAL A 62 -53.23 26.44 9.00
CA VAL A 62 -52.33 27.54 9.37
C VAL A 62 -51.29 27.07 10.40
N ARG A 63 -51.69 26.23 11.36
CA ARG A 63 -50.75 25.60 12.30
C ARG A 63 -49.78 24.67 11.59
N ASP A 64 -50.26 23.84 10.67
CA ASP A 64 -49.40 22.95 9.87
C ASP A 64 -48.41 23.73 9.00
N ALA A 65 -48.85 24.86 8.43
CA ALA A 65 -47.98 25.78 7.70
C ALA A 65 -46.90 26.39 8.60
N ILE A 66 -47.27 26.84 9.81
CA ILE A 66 -46.30 27.31 10.82
C ILE A 66 -45.31 26.20 11.17
N ASP A 67 -45.78 24.98 11.41
CA ASP A 67 -44.92 23.83 11.71
C ASP A 67 -43.96 23.50 10.56
N LYS A 68 -44.42 23.57 9.30
CA LYS A 68 -43.53 23.39 8.13
C LYS A 68 -42.52 24.54 7.98
N LEU A 69 -42.94 25.77 8.26
CA LEU A 69 -42.03 26.92 8.31
C LEU A 69 -40.96 26.70 9.39
N TYR A 70 -41.31 26.24 10.60
CA TYR A 70 -40.32 25.93 11.65
C TYR A 70 -39.42 24.74 11.29
N LYS A 71 -39.95 23.74 10.58
CA LYS A 71 -39.15 22.60 10.06
C LYS A 71 -38.06 23.02 9.09
N THR A 72 -38.14 24.20 8.47
CA THR A 72 -37.02 24.76 7.66
C THR A 72 -35.77 25.03 8.48
N LYS A 73 -35.87 25.09 9.82
CA LYS A 73 -34.80 25.48 10.76
C LYS A 73 -34.22 26.88 10.54
N ARG A 74 -34.79 27.71 9.64
CA ARG A 74 -34.26 29.04 9.25
C ARG A 74 -34.93 30.22 9.95
N ILE A 75 -35.89 29.97 10.84
CA ILE A 75 -36.72 31.00 11.47
C ILE A 75 -36.69 30.91 12.99
N VAL A 76 -36.74 32.08 13.64
CA VAL A 76 -36.77 32.27 15.09
C VAL A 76 -38.21 32.32 15.58
N SER A 77 -39.04 33.09 14.91
CA SER A 77 -40.46 33.25 15.23
C SER A 77 -41.30 33.55 13.99
N VAL A 78 -42.56 33.10 14.01
CA VAL A 78 -43.57 33.42 13.00
C VAL A 78 -44.79 33.98 13.70
N LYS A 79 -45.28 35.14 13.26
CA LYS A 79 -46.58 35.69 13.64
C LYS A 79 -47.48 35.69 12.42
N VAL A 80 -48.74 35.29 12.58
CA VAL A 80 -49.71 35.29 11.48
C VAL A 80 -50.81 36.30 11.79
N GLU A 81 -50.98 37.27 10.92
CA GLU A 81 -52.05 38.24 10.97
C GLU A 81 -53.09 37.88 9.90
N ALA A 82 -54.36 37.85 10.27
CA ALA A 82 -55.47 37.61 9.37
C ALA A 82 -56.33 38.88 9.29
N SER A 83 -56.56 39.38 8.08
CA SER A 83 -57.36 40.59 7.83
C SER A 83 -58.52 40.25 6.88
N PRO A 84 -59.78 40.54 7.23
CA PRO A 84 -60.92 40.28 6.35
C PRO A 84 -60.88 41.15 5.08
N VAL A 85 -61.29 40.57 3.96
CA VAL A 85 -61.54 41.27 2.69
C VAL A 85 -63.01 41.05 2.33
N GLY A 86 -63.87 42.00 2.66
CA GLY A 86 -65.32 41.84 2.55
C GLY A 86 -65.88 40.78 3.52
N VAL A 87 -66.99 40.13 3.13
CA VAL A 87 -67.72 39.19 4.00
C VAL A 87 -67.20 37.74 3.86
N GLN A 88 -66.67 37.36 2.69
CA GLN A 88 -66.34 35.96 2.35
C GLN A 88 -64.85 35.65 2.20
N ALA A 89 -63.95 36.64 2.20
CA ALA A 89 -62.51 36.41 1.97
C ALA A 89 -61.61 36.90 3.11
N VAL A 90 -60.41 36.34 3.21
CA VAL A 90 -59.40 36.68 4.22
C VAL A 90 -58.01 36.77 3.58
N ASN A 91 -57.23 37.77 4.02
CA ASN A 91 -55.80 37.89 3.70
C ASN A 91 -54.99 37.39 4.89
N LEU A 92 -53.96 36.59 4.60
CA LEU A 92 -53.01 36.11 5.60
C LEU A 92 -51.65 36.77 5.40
N ARG A 93 -51.11 37.34 6.46
CA ARG A 93 -49.78 37.92 6.48
C ARG A 93 -48.92 37.20 7.51
N PHE A 94 -47.86 36.54 7.05
CA PHE A 94 -46.87 35.90 7.90
C PHE A 94 -45.73 36.88 8.13
N ILE A 95 -45.55 37.29 9.38
CA ILE A 95 -44.42 38.10 9.83
C ILE A 95 -43.36 37.14 10.38
N ILE A 96 -42.25 36.99 9.67
CA ILE A 96 -41.22 36.00 9.96
C ILE A 96 -39.96 36.70 10.47
N LYS A 97 -39.48 36.29 11.65
CA LYS A 97 -38.13 36.63 12.12
C LYS A 97 -37.18 35.51 11.72
N ARG A 98 -36.25 35.80 10.80
CA ARG A 98 -35.26 34.81 10.34
C ARG A 98 -34.13 34.65 11.35
N LYS A 99 -33.53 33.46 11.38
CA LYS A 99 -32.29 33.21 12.13
C LYS A 99 -31.13 33.89 11.42
N THR A 100 -30.24 34.51 12.20
CA THR A 100 -28.94 34.96 11.74
C THR A 100 -28.03 33.75 11.54
N GLN A 101 -27.38 33.67 10.37
CA GLN A 101 -26.49 32.58 9.98
C GLN A 101 -25.10 33.14 9.67
N ALA A 102 -24.06 32.36 9.98
CA ALA A 102 -22.70 32.73 9.64
C ALA A 102 -22.44 32.36 8.18
N GLU A 103 -22.21 33.36 7.33
CA GLU A 103 -21.82 33.13 5.94
C GLU A 103 -20.34 32.69 5.87
N LYS A 104 -19.51 33.32 6.70
CA LYS A 104 -18.08 33.02 6.80
C LYS A 104 -17.61 33.11 8.25
N VAL A 105 -16.80 32.13 8.66
CA VAL A 105 -16.08 32.14 9.93
C VAL A 105 -14.61 32.35 9.62
N VAL A 106 -13.99 33.33 10.27
CA VAL A 106 -12.56 33.66 10.13
C VAL A 106 -11.91 33.49 11.50
N ILE A 107 -10.76 32.81 11.56
CA ILE A 107 -9.99 32.71 12.80
C ILE A 107 -8.63 33.38 12.58
N ASN A 108 -8.41 34.47 13.31
CA ASN A 108 -7.13 35.17 13.32
C ASN A 108 -6.33 34.67 14.53
N ILE A 109 -5.17 34.07 14.26
CA ILE A 109 -4.31 33.50 15.30
C ILE A 109 -3.12 34.44 15.53
N GLY A 110 -2.92 34.86 16.78
CA GLY A 110 -1.75 35.63 17.22
C GLY A 110 -0.46 34.80 17.27
N ASN A 111 0.63 35.42 17.70
CA ASN A 111 1.92 34.72 17.84
C ASN A 111 1.82 33.59 18.87
N THR A 112 2.39 32.43 18.52
CA THR A 112 2.44 31.23 19.37
C THR A 112 3.87 30.93 19.76
N VAL A 113 4.12 30.64 21.05
CA VAL A 113 5.42 30.17 21.55
C VAL A 113 5.26 28.74 22.06
N GLY A 114 5.82 27.77 21.33
CA GLY A 114 5.59 26.33 21.54
C GLY A 114 5.10 25.64 20.27
N ASP A 115 4.22 24.65 20.40
CA ASP A 115 3.64 23.94 19.27
C ASP A 115 2.76 24.86 18.40
N LYS A 116 2.77 24.67 17.07
CA LYS A 116 1.96 25.51 16.16
C LYS A 116 0.47 25.18 16.26
N VAL A 117 -0.36 26.22 16.29
CA VAL A 117 -1.83 26.13 16.19
C VAL A 117 -2.25 26.64 14.81
N THR A 118 -3.11 25.91 14.10
CA THR A 118 -3.55 26.29 12.74
C THR A 118 -5.01 26.72 12.69
N GLU A 119 -5.36 27.54 11.69
CA GLU A 119 -6.75 27.99 11.47
C GLU A 119 -7.70 26.80 11.23
N GLN A 120 -7.26 25.84 10.42
CA GLN A 120 -8.05 24.68 10.01
C GLN A 120 -8.38 23.77 11.21
N GLU A 121 -7.40 23.52 12.07
CA GLU A 121 -7.54 22.78 13.32
C GLU A 121 -8.60 23.40 14.24
N LEU A 122 -8.59 24.73 14.39
CA LEU A 122 -9.57 25.44 15.21
C LEU A 122 -10.96 25.48 14.57
N LEU A 123 -11.05 25.66 13.24
CA LEU A 123 -12.32 25.63 12.50
C LEU A 123 -13.06 24.31 12.68
N LEU A 124 -12.35 23.18 12.72
CA LEU A 124 -12.93 21.85 12.91
C LEU A 124 -13.52 21.62 14.32
N LYS A 125 -13.19 22.48 15.29
CA LYS A 125 -13.77 22.44 16.64
C LYS A 125 -15.00 23.33 16.78
N LEU A 126 -15.37 24.09 15.74
CA LEU A 126 -16.51 25.00 15.78
C LEU A 126 -17.77 24.32 15.28
N ASN A 127 -18.83 24.43 16.08
CA ASN A 127 -20.18 23.99 15.71
C ASN A 127 -20.89 25.00 14.80
N LEU A 128 -20.30 26.18 14.57
CA LEU A 128 -20.88 27.25 13.72
C LEU A 128 -20.94 26.91 12.24
N LEU A 129 -20.22 25.87 11.82
CA LEU A 129 -20.20 25.38 10.44
C LEU A 129 -21.38 24.45 10.14
N ASN A 130 -22.08 23.97 11.17
CA ASN A 130 -23.21 23.04 11.02
C ASN A 130 -24.46 23.77 10.49
N PRO A 131 -25.27 23.16 9.61
CA PRO A 131 -26.41 23.83 8.99
C PRO A 131 -27.53 24.12 9.99
N GLY A 132 -28.12 25.31 9.89
CA GLY A 132 -29.23 25.72 10.75
C GLY A 132 -28.82 26.17 12.15
N THR A 133 -27.52 26.22 12.44
CA THR A 133 -26.95 26.82 13.66
C THR A 133 -27.32 28.29 13.73
N SER A 134 -28.02 28.68 14.80
CA SER A 134 -28.37 30.08 15.04
C SER A 134 -27.16 30.82 15.61
N ILE A 135 -26.76 31.92 14.99
CA ILE A 135 -25.72 32.79 15.52
C ILE A 135 -26.34 33.64 16.62
N THR A 136 -26.07 33.25 17.87
CA THR A 136 -26.42 34.00 19.08
C THR A 136 -25.13 34.28 19.85
N GLU A 137 -25.14 35.29 20.72
CA GLU A 137 -23.99 35.57 21.59
C GLU A 137 -23.59 34.35 22.43
N GLN A 138 -24.56 33.56 22.91
CA GLN A 138 -24.30 32.31 23.62
C GLN A 138 -23.63 31.26 22.74
N THR A 139 -24.07 31.13 21.48
CA THR A 139 -23.45 30.20 20.52
C THR A 139 -22.00 30.60 20.27
N LEU A 140 -21.72 31.88 20.06
CA LEU A 140 -20.37 32.39 19.84
C LEU A 140 -19.46 32.18 21.06
N ARG A 141 -19.98 32.42 22.26
CA ARG A 141 -19.27 32.16 23.53
C ARG A 141 -18.95 30.68 23.70
N ASN A 142 -19.90 29.77 23.47
CA ASN A 142 -19.66 28.33 23.57
C ASN A 142 -18.57 27.86 22.58
N ASN A 143 -18.51 28.44 21.38
CA ASN A 143 -17.46 28.14 20.40
C ASN A 143 -16.10 28.70 20.81
N ALA A 144 -16.07 29.93 21.35
CA ALA A 144 -14.86 30.49 21.95
C ALA A 144 -14.33 29.63 23.11
N ASP A 145 -15.23 29.14 23.97
CA ASP A 145 -14.89 28.23 25.06
C ASP A 145 -14.37 26.88 24.53
N SER A 146 -14.92 26.38 23.42
CA SER A 146 -14.46 25.13 22.79
C SER A 146 -13.03 25.28 22.24
N ILE A 147 -12.72 26.41 21.58
CA ILE A 147 -11.35 26.76 21.17
C ILE A 147 -10.44 26.82 22.40
N LEU A 148 -10.89 27.50 23.46
CA LEU A 148 -10.09 27.69 24.67
C LEU A 148 -9.80 26.38 25.41
N ILE A 149 -10.78 25.49 25.52
CA ILE A 149 -10.61 24.14 26.10
C ILE A 149 -9.56 23.38 25.30
N TYR A 150 -9.68 23.38 23.97
CA TYR A 150 -8.73 22.70 23.09
C TYR A 150 -7.30 23.23 23.24
N LEU A 151 -7.13 24.54 23.27
CA LEU A 151 -5.83 25.18 23.50
C LEU A 151 -5.23 24.80 24.86
N ARG A 152 -6.07 24.71 25.91
CA ARG A 152 -5.64 24.26 27.24
C ARG A 152 -5.19 22.80 27.27
N GLU A 153 -5.84 21.92 26.50
CA GLU A 153 -5.42 20.52 26.37
C GLU A 153 -4.04 20.40 25.70
N ARG A 154 -3.72 21.31 24.79
CA ARG A 154 -2.39 21.46 24.17
C ARG A 154 -1.37 22.20 25.05
N GLY A 155 -1.77 22.68 26.23
CA GLY A 155 -0.90 23.35 27.19
C GLY A 155 -0.86 24.88 27.12
N PHE A 156 -1.71 25.51 26.31
CA PHE A 156 -1.85 26.97 26.23
C PHE A 156 -2.86 27.48 27.27
N PHE A 157 -2.49 27.46 28.55
CA PHE A 157 -3.40 27.80 29.65
C PHE A 157 -3.79 29.28 29.70
N ASN A 158 -2.87 30.16 29.27
CA ASN A 158 -3.06 31.60 29.18
C ASN A 158 -3.65 32.03 27.84
N ALA A 159 -4.21 31.12 27.04
CA ALA A 159 -4.82 31.48 25.78
C ALA A 159 -6.06 32.37 25.97
N GLU A 160 -6.25 33.33 25.07
CA GLU A 160 -7.42 34.19 25.04
C GLU A 160 -8.15 34.06 23.71
N VAL A 161 -9.48 33.97 23.77
CA VAL A 161 -10.34 33.87 22.59
C VAL A 161 -11.43 34.92 22.69
N THR A 162 -11.44 35.87 21.76
CA THR A 162 -12.50 36.87 21.63
C THR A 162 -13.18 36.72 20.27
N PHE A 163 -14.41 37.22 20.15
CA PHE A 163 -15.18 37.11 18.91
C PHE A 163 -15.87 38.42 18.56
N SER A 164 -16.06 38.65 17.27
CA SER A 164 -16.86 39.75 16.73
C SER A 164 -17.73 39.27 15.58
N GLN A 165 -18.84 39.97 15.34
CA GLN A 165 -19.74 39.70 14.22
C GLN A 165 -19.94 40.96 13.38
N GLN A 166 -19.92 40.82 12.06
CA GLN A 166 -20.17 41.91 11.11
C GLN A 166 -21.29 41.49 10.15
N PRO A 167 -22.41 42.24 10.04
CA PRO A 167 -23.47 41.93 9.08
C PRO A 167 -23.03 42.18 7.64
N LEU A 168 -23.49 41.34 6.72
CA LEU A 168 -23.26 41.44 5.27
C LEU A 168 -24.42 42.19 4.57
N LYS A 169 -24.62 41.95 3.27
CA LYS A 169 -25.64 42.63 2.44
C LYS A 169 -27.09 42.42 2.93
N SER A 170 -27.34 41.38 3.73
CA SER A 170 -28.57 41.15 4.50
C SER A 170 -28.25 41.14 5.99
N GLU A 171 -29.12 41.70 6.84
CA GLU A 171 -28.99 41.63 8.32
C GLU A 171 -29.03 40.20 8.87
N THR A 172 -29.38 39.21 8.04
CA THR A 172 -29.48 37.79 8.42
C THR A 172 -28.20 36.98 8.16
N GLU A 173 -27.23 37.54 7.44
CA GLU A 173 -25.94 36.91 7.11
C GLU A 173 -24.82 37.70 7.78
N VAL A 174 -24.00 37.03 8.59
CA VAL A 174 -22.89 37.66 9.33
C VAL A 174 -21.56 36.97 9.05
N VAL A 175 -20.48 37.76 9.03
CA VAL A 175 -19.11 37.24 9.16
C VAL A 175 -18.77 37.18 10.64
N VAL A 176 -18.40 36.00 11.13
CA VAL A 176 -17.94 35.79 12.51
C VAL A 176 -16.42 35.73 12.49
N THR A 177 -15.77 36.58 13.28
CA THR A 177 -14.31 36.57 13.42
C THR A 177 -13.93 36.19 14.85
N PHE A 178 -13.17 35.10 15.02
CA PHE A 178 -12.52 34.76 16.27
C PHE A 178 -11.10 35.29 16.27
N GLN A 179 -10.73 36.07 17.28
CA GLN A 179 -9.36 36.48 17.54
C GLN A 179 -8.81 35.57 18.65
N VAL A 180 -7.86 34.73 18.28
CA VAL A 180 -7.28 33.69 19.14
C VAL A 180 -5.83 34.05 19.42
N ASN A 181 -5.48 34.24 20.69
CA ASN A 181 -4.11 34.47 21.13
C ASN A 181 -3.67 33.26 21.97
N PRO A 182 -2.95 32.28 21.40
CA PRO A 182 -2.51 31.10 22.15
C PRO A 182 -1.51 31.42 23.27
N ASN A 183 -0.73 32.49 23.13
CA ASN A 183 0.37 32.86 24.03
C ASN A 183 1.42 31.74 24.14
N ALA A 184 2.14 31.64 25.26
CA ALA A 184 3.19 30.63 25.46
C ALA A 184 2.61 29.32 26.01
N GLN A 185 3.05 28.19 25.44
CA GLN A 185 2.74 26.86 25.95
C GLN A 185 3.41 26.66 27.31
N ALA A 186 2.67 26.15 28.28
CA ALA A 186 3.18 25.94 29.62
C ALA A 186 4.24 24.83 29.65
N THR A 187 5.24 24.99 30.51
CA THR A 187 6.26 23.96 30.75
C THR A 187 5.98 23.20 32.04
N VAL A 188 6.48 21.98 32.15
CA VAL A 188 6.35 21.19 33.37
C VAL A 188 7.28 21.76 34.44
N ASP A 189 6.75 22.09 35.62
CA ASP A 189 7.54 22.44 36.81
C ASP A 189 7.97 21.16 37.54
N LYS A 190 6.99 20.33 37.89
CA LYS A 190 7.19 19.04 38.55
C LYS A 190 6.22 18.00 38.03
N PHE A 191 6.71 16.77 37.93
CA PHE A 191 5.89 15.56 37.78
C PHE A 191 6.09 14.70 39.02
N ALA A 192 5.12 14.78 39.94
CA ALA A 192 5.05 13.99 41.15
C ALA A 192 4.32 12.67 40.86
N ILE A 193 5.00 11.56 41.15
CA ILE A 193 4.46 10.20 41.00
C ILE A 193 4.41 9.63 42.42
N ASP A 194 3.21 9.51 42.97
CA ASP A 194 2.93 9.03 44.32
C ASP A 194 2.12 7.73 44.23
N ILE A 195 2.81 6.66 43.87
CA ILE A 195 2.22 5.33 43.74
C ILE A 195 2.70 4.50 44.93
N GLN A 196 1.79 4.16 45.83
CA GLN A 196 2.11 3.39 47.04
C GLN A 196 2.73 2.04 46.64
N GLY A 197 3.93 1.74 47.13
CA GLY A 197 4.66 0.49 46.84
C GLY A 197 5.56 0.50 45.59
N PHE A 198 5.65 1.62 44.86
CA PHE A 198 6.47 1.74 43.64
C PHE A 198 7.56 2.80 43.75
N ASP A 199 8.80 2.46 43.36
CA ASP A 199 9.90 3.41 43.30
C ASP A 199 9.91 4.19 41.97
N ALA A 200 9.34 5.39 42.00
CA ALA A 200 9.25 6.27 40.85
C ALA A 200 10.62 6.72 40.28
N ALA A 201 11.73 6.60 41.02
CA ALA A 201 13.06 7.01 40.54
C ALA A 201 13.51 6.19 39.32
N LYS A 202 13.01 4.96 39.17
CA LYS A 202 13.40 4.03 38.09
C LYS A 202 12.77 4.35 36.73
N VAL A 203 11.59 4.95 36.70
CA VAL A 203 10.89 5.31 35.44
C VAL A 203 11.13 6.77 35.03
N ARG A 204 11.43 7.64 35.99
CA ARG A 204 11.59 9.09 35.78
C ARG A 204 12.47 9.47 34.58
N PRO A 205 13.65 8.84 34.34
CA PRO A 205 14.50 9.17 33.19
C PRO A 205 13.90 8.81 31.82
N LYS A 206 12.90 7.91 31.77
CA LYS A 206 12.25 7.41 30.55
C LYS A 206 11.02 8.25 30.14
N LEU A 207 10.58 9.19 30.98
CA LEU A 207 9.42 10.05 30.71
C LEU A 207 9.81 11.22 29.78
N LYS A 208 8.89 11.61 28.89
CA LYS A 208 9.06 12.74 27.95
C LYS A 208 8.84 14.07 28.67
N LEU A 209 7.84 14.11 29.55
CA LEU A 209 7.53 15.24 30.43
C LEU A 209 8.52 15.26 31.58
N GLN A 210 9.44 16.22 31.50
CA GLN A 210 10.43 16.52 32.52
C GLN A 210 10.40 18.02 32.84
N PRO A 211 10.91 18.45 34.01
CA PRO A 211 11.01 19.86 34.34
C PRO A 211 11.60 20.69 33.18
N GLY A 212 10.89 21.74 32.77
CA GLY A 212 11.26 22.63 31.65
C GLY A 212 10.84 22.17 30.25
N LYS A 213 10.22 21.00 30.08
CA LYS A 213 9.62 20.57 28.78
C LYS A 213 8.20 21.09 28.62
N PHE A 214 7.77 21.34 27.39
CA PHE A 214 6.39 21.77 27.10
C PHE A 214 5.38 20.67 27.46
N PHE A 215 4.25 21.09 28.03
CA PHE A 215 3.16 20.22 28.45
C PHE A 215 2.11 20.06 27.34
N SER A 216 1.63 18.83 27.14
CA SER A 216 0.36 18.55 26.46
C SER A 216 -0.33 17.36 27.12
N ARG A 217 -1.67 17.29 27.06
CA ARG A 217 -2.41 16.12 27.59
C ARG A 217 -2.05 14.83 26.86
N GLU A 218 -1.73 14.91 25.57
CA GLU A 218 -1.32 13.77 24.77
C GLU A 218 0.00 13.16 25.25
N THR A 219 1.03 13.99 25.43
CA THR A 219 2.32 13.54 25.98
C THR A 219 2.21 13.01 27.40
N LEU A 220 1.29 13.56 28.21
CA LEU A 220 0.98 13.04 29.54
C LEU A 220 0.38 11.63 29.45
N ALA A 221 -0.57 11.39 28.55
CA ALA A 221 -1.16 10.07 28.37
C ALA A 221 -0.10 9.02 27.97
N GLU A 222 0.82 9.36 27.06
CA GLU A 222 1.95 8.49 26.71
C GLU A 222 2.87 8.17 27.89
N ASP A 223 3.17 9.16 28.73
CA ASP A 223 4.03 8.97 29.90
C ASP A 223 3.35 8.14 30.99
N VAL A 224 2.03 8.29 31.19
CA VAL A 224 1.24 7.41 32.06
C VAL A 224 1.33 5.95 31.60
N GLU A 225 1.28 5.69 30.28
CA GLU A 225 1.49 4.34 29.74
C GLU A 225 2.90 3.80 29.99
N ARG A 226 3.94 4.66 29.95
CA ARG A 226 5.30 4.24 30.33
C ARG A 226 5.41 3.89 31.81
N ILE A 227 4.67 4.59 32.67
CA ILE A 227 4.59 4.28 34.11
C ILE A 227 3.88 2.93 34.33
N ARG A 228 2.74 2.71 33.67
CA ARG A 228 2.06 1.39 33.67
C ARG A 228 2.99 0.26 33.22
N LYS A 229 3.81 0.51 32.19
CA LYS A 229 4.82 -0.46 31.73
C LYS A 229 5.91 -0.74 32.77
N ALA A 230 6.42 0.29 33.46
CA ALA A 230 7.43 0.11 34.49
C ALA A 230 6.91 -0.70 35.69
N LEU A 231 5.66 -0.49 36.10
CA LEU A 231 4.99 -1.30 37.14
C LEU A 231 4.95 -2.79 36.77
N ARG A 232 4.62 -3.10 35.50
CA ARG A 232 4.64 -4.49 34.98
C ARG A 232 6.03 -5.10 34.98
N GLU A 233 7.08 -4.33 34.66
CA GLU A 233 8.48 -4.80 34.69
C GLU A 233 8.91 -5.20 36.11
N GLU A 234 8.31 -4.62 37.15
CA GLU A 234 8.52 -4.97 38.56
C GLU A 234 7.56 -6.07 39.09
N LYS A 235 6.79 -6.71 38.21
CA LYS A 235 5.81 -7.78 38.51
C LYS A 235 4.55 -7.34 39.28
N PHE A 236 4.30 -6.04 39.39
CA PHE A 236 3.03 -5.52 39.88
C PHE A 236 2.02 -5.48 38.73
N LEU A 237 0.97 -6.30 38.81
CA LEU A 237 -0.12 -6.33 37.84
C LEU A 237 -1.40 -5.73 38.45
N ALA A 238 -2.28 -5.24 37.59
CA ALA A 238 -3.53 -4.53 37.88
C ALA A 238 -3.35 -3.30 38.82
N PRO A 239 -2.46 -2.34 38.49
CA PRO A 239 -2.27 -1.16 39.32
C PRO A 239 -3.50 -0.24 39.30
N GLU A 240 -3.91 0.23 40.47
CA GLU A 240 -4.96 1.23 40.62
C GLU A 240 -4.34 2.63 40.50
N LEU A 241 -4.38 3.20 39.30
CA LEU A 241 -3.91 4.56 39.04
C LEU A 241 -5.11 5.52 38.92
N GLN A 242 -5.09 6.60 39.70
CA GLN A 242 -6.04 7.70 39.56
C GLN A 242 -5.73 8.51 38.30
N ASP A 243 -6.73 9.24 37.79
CA ASP A 243 -6.50 10.19 36.70
C ASP A 243 -5.46 11.25 37.11
N PRO A 244 -4.46 11.53 36.27
CA PRO A 244 -3.41 12.48 36.62
C PRO A 244 -4.00 13.88 36.83
N ARG A 245 -3.73 14.45 38.00
CA ARG A 245 -4.12 15.81 38.34
C ARG A 245 -3.12 16.79 37.74
N VAL A 246 -3.64 17.75 36.99
CA VAL A 246 -2.84 18.77 36.29
C VAL A 246 -3.21 20.12 36.88
N GLU A 247 -2.29 20.71 37.64
CA GLU A 247 -2.46 22.01 38.27
C GLU A 247 -1.61 23.05 37.53
N PHE A 248 -2.28 24.05 36.95
CA PHE A 248 -1.62 25.19 36.32
C PHE A 248 -1.37 26.28 37.36
N ASP A 249 -0.12 26.73 37.47
CA ASP A 249 0.23 27.85 38.32
C ASP A 249 -0.23 29.17 37.67
N ARG A 250 -1.16 29.86 38.36
CA ARG A 250 -1.76 31.12 37.90
C ARG A 250 -0.88 32.34 38.19
N ASP A 251 0.31 32.17 38.79
CA ASP A 251 1.26 33.26 38.93
C ASP A 251 1.82 33.67 37.56
N ASP A 252 1.44 34.87 37.11
CA ASP A 252 1.66 35.44 35.76
C ASP A 252 3.12 35.39 35.26
N LYS A 253 4.09 35.13 36.15
CA LYS A 253 5.51 35.10 35.82
C LYS A 253 6.07 33.72 35.44
N ARG A 254 5.38 32.61 35.77
CA ARG A 254 5.99 31.27 35.67
C ARG A 254 5.43 30.35 34.57
N ASN A 255 4.19 30.53 34.09
CA ASN A 255 3.57 29.72 33.02
C ASN A 255 3.95 28.22 33.07
N VAL A 256 3.75 27.60 34.24
CA VAL A 256 4.15 26.22 34.50
C VAL A 256 3.00 25.35 34.98
N VAL A 257 3.16 24.05 34.78
CA VAL A 257 2.21 23.01 35.19
C VAL A 257 2.86 22.03 36.16
N SER A 258 2.15 21.72 37.23
CA SER A 258 2.47 20.63 38.16
C SER A 258 1.56 19.44 37.87
N ILE A 259 2.16 18.27 37.67
CA ILE A 259 1.45 17.02 37.41
C ILE A 259 1.58 16.12 38.63
N GLU A 260 0.47 15.59 39.12
CA GLU A 260 0.42 14.62 40.20
C GLU A 260 -0.31 13.35 39.73
N LEU A 261 0.40 12.21 39.76
CA LEU A 261 -0.18 10.90 39.52
C LEU A 261 -0.17 10.11 40.83
N LYS A 262 -1.36 9.78 41.33
CA LYS A 262 -1.55 8.99 42.55
C LYS A 262 -2.05 7.60 42.22
N GLY A 263 -1.66 6.61 43.02
CA GLY A 263 -2.17 5.26 42.87
C GLY A 263 -1.61 4.28 43.90
N LYS A 264 -1.95 3.01 43.70
CA LYS A 264 -1.41 1.88 44.45
C LYS A 264 -0.88 0.84 43.48
N VAL A 265 0.20 0.16 43.87
CA VAL A 265 0.58 -1.09 43.19
C VAL A 265 -0.52 -2.14 43.38
N GLY A 266 -0.74 -2.98 42.37
CA GLY A 266 -1.52 -4.19 42.55
C GLY A 266 -0.69 -5.32 43.19
N ALA A 267 -1.21 -6.53 43.21
CA ALA A 267 -0.50 -7.69 43.76
C ALA A 267 0.81 -7.99 43.00
N GLU A 268 1.76 -8.60 43.73
CA GLU A 268 2.86 -9.31 43.08
C GLU A 268 2.30 -10.59 42.46
N VAL A 269 2.39 -10.72 41.13
CA VAL A 269 1.84 -11.89 40.41
C VAL A 269 2.95 -12.79 39.90
N LYS A 270 2.92 -14.05 40.31
CA LYS A 270 3.78 -15.11 39.81
C LYS A 270 3.03 -15.97 38.82
N ILE A 271 3.45 -15.92 37.56
CA ILE A 271 2.84 -16.69 36.47
C ILE A 271 3.71 -17.91 36.19
N LEU A 272 3.12 -19.10 36.23
CA LEU A 272 3.79 -20.37 35.95
C LEU A 272 3.05 -21.12 34.84
N VAL A 273 3.80 -21.71 33.92
CA VAL A 273 3.26 -22.63 32.91
C VAL A 273 3.94 -23.99 33.11
N ASP A 274 3.15 -24.99 33.47
CA ASP A 274 3.58 -26.35 33.75
C ASP A 274 3.10 -27.26 32.62
N ALA A 275 4.05 -27.74 31.81
CA ALA A 275 3.77 -28.50 30.59
C ALA A 275 4.73 -29.69 30.42
N GLY A 276 5.16 -30.29 31.55
CA GLY A 276 6.18 -31.34 31.54
C GLY A 276 7.52 -30.83 31.00
N ASP A 277 8.09 -31.55 30.02
CA ASP A 277 9.40 -31.22 29.44
C ASP A 277 9.37 -30.09 28.40
N GLU A 278 8.18 -29.73 27.90
CA GLU A 278 8.00 -28.72 26.84
C GLU A 278 7.89 -27.30 27.43
N LYS A 279 9.06 -26.74 27.78
CA LYS A 279 9.15 -25.40 28.37
C LYS A 279 8.88 -24.30 27.34
N ILE A 280 8.02 -23.35 27.71
CA ILE A 280 7.78 -22.13 26.93
C ILE A 280 8.72 -21.02 27.40
N SER A 281 9.42 -20.39 26.44
CA SER A 281 10.25 -19.21 26.72
C SER A 281 9.47 -18.04 27.33
N ASP A 282 10.12 -17.25 28.17
CA ASP A 282 9.51 -16.10 28.84
C ASP A 282 8.87 -15.09 27.88
N LYS A 283 9.55 -14.84 26.74
CA LYS A 283 9.06 -14.00 25.64
C LYS A 283 7.74 -14.52 25.06
N LYS A 284 7.65 -15.84 24.82
CA LYS A 284 6.44 -16.45 24.25
C LYS A 284 5.30 -16.48 25.27
N GLN A 285 5.60 -16.65 26.56
CA GLN A 285 4.60 -16.48 27.61
C GLN A 285 4.03 -15.05 27.64
N THR A 286 4.86 -14.02 27.49
CA THR A 286 4.41 -12.62 27.40
C THR A 286 3.53 -12.35 26.17
N GLU A 287 3.77 -13.05 25.07
CA GLU A 287 2.95 -12.96 23.86
C GLU A 287 1.57 -13.61 24.04
N LEU A 288 1.54 -14.81 24.65
CA LEU A 288 0.34 -15.64 24.76
C LEU A 288 -0.55 -15.22 25.95
N LEU A 289 0.02 -14.83 27.08
CA LEU A 289 -0.71 -14.56 28.32
C LEU A 289 -1.07 -13.08 28.44
N SER A 290 -2.36 -12.74 28.26
CA SER A 290 -2.86 -11.35 28.35
C SER A 290 -2.51 -10.70 29.68
N ILE A 291 -2.60 -11.44 30.79
CA ILE A 291 -2.20 -10.99 32.12
C ILE A 291 -0.74 -10.50 32.18
N LYS A 292 0.18 -11.09 31.40
CA LYS A 292 1.60 -10.70 31.37
C LYS A 292 1.86 -9.53 30.42
N ARG A 293 1.06 -9.43 29.34
CA ARG A 293 1.16 -8.39 28.31
C ARG A 293 0.56 -7.07 28.77
N GLU A 294 -0.69 -7.13 29.22
CA GLU A 294 -1.53 -5.98 29.56
C GLU A 294 -1.41 -5.61 31.04
N GLY A 295 -0.99 -6.57 31.87
CA GLY A 295 -0.91 -6.39 33.32
C GLY A 295 -2.28 -6.24 33.94
N THR A 296 -3.31 -6.87 33.39
CA THR A 296 -4.62 -7.02 34.01
C THR A 296 -4.65 -8.33 34.82
N LEU A 297 -5.48 -8.38 35.85
CA LEU A 297 -5.67 -9.58 36.67
C LEU A 297 -7.17 -9.83 36.88
N ASP A 298 -7.84 -10.17 35.79
CA ASP A 298 -9.26 -10.53 35.77
C ASP A 298 -9.45 -11.96 35.24
N TYR A 299 -10.58 -12.57 35.60
CA TYR A 299 -10.90 -13.95 35.23
C TYR A 299 -10.90 -14.17 33.72
N ALA A 300 -11.41 -13.22 32.94
CA ALA A 300 -11.46 -13.34 31.48
C ALA A 300 -10.06 -13.37 30.87
N SER A 301 -9.12 -12.53 31.35
CA SER A 301 -7.71 -12.54 30.92
C SER A 301 -6.99 -13.85 31.27
N ILE A 302 -7.30 -14.46 32.41
CA ILE A 302 -6.73 -15.75 32.82
C ILE A 302 -7.24 -16.89 31.93
N ILE A 303 -8.56 -16.97 31.72
CA ILE A 303 -9.18 -17.97 30.84
C ILE A 303 -8.70 -17.79 29.41
N GLU A 304 -8.58 -16.55 28.93
CA GLU A 304 -8.02 -16.26 27.62
C GLU A 304 -6.57 -16.77 27.51
N GLY A 305 -5.74 -16.57 28.54
CA GLY A 305 -4.39 -17.11 28.62
C GLY A 305 -4.35 -18.63 28.49
N SER A 306 -5.25 -19.34 29.18
CA SER A 306 -5.36 -20.80 29.10
C SER A 306 -5.72 -21.28 27.69
N ARG A 307 -6.68 -20.61 27.04
CA ARG A 307 -7.10 -20.90 25.66
C ARG A 307 -5.97 -20.66 24.66
N ARG A 308 -5.25 -19.54 24.78
CA ARG A 308 -4.12 -19.20 23.90
C ARG A 308 -2.96 -20.18 24.08
N LEU A 309 -2.65 -20.62 25.30
CA LEU A 309 -1.66 -21.67 25.56
C LEU A 309 -2.09 -23.01 24.96
N ARG A 310 -3.36 -23.40 25.14
CA ARG A 310 -3.92 -24.61 24.54
C ARG A 310 -3.75 -24.61 23.03
N ASN A 311 -4.18 -23.53 22.37
CA ASN A 311 -4.03 -23.36 20.92
C ASN A 311 -2.56 -23.43 20.50
N TYR A 312 -1.66 -22.74 21.21
CA TYR A 312 -0.23 -22.76 20.92
C TYR A 312 0.34 -24.19 20.93
N TYR A 313 0.03 -25.00 21.94
CA TYR A 313 0.50 -26.38 22.00
C TYR A 313 -0.12 -27.27 20.91
N GLN A 314 -1.41 -27.08 20.61
CA GLN A 314 -2.07 -27.76 19.49
C GLN A 314 -1.38 -27.44 18.17
N GLU A 315 -1.02 -26.17 17.95
CA GLU A 315 -0.29 -25.70 16.78
C GLU A 315 1.15 -26.25 16.67
N GLN A 316 1.76 -26.72 17.76
CA GLN A 316 3.05 -27.42 17.76
C GLN A 316 2.92 -28.94 17.49
N GLY A 317 1.72 -29.42 17.19
CA GLY A 317 1.43 -30.83 16.91
C GLY A 317 0.85 -31.61 18.09
N TYR A 318 0.69 -30.99 19.28
CA TYR A 318 -0.02 -31.59 20.41
C TYR A 318 -1.53 -31.37 20.27
N PHE A 319 -2.14 -31.89 19.21
CA PHE A 319 -3.51 -31.50 18.79
C PHE A 319 -4.62 -31.76 19.82
N PHE A 320 -4.37 -32.66 20.78
CA PHE A 320 -5.30 -32.95 21.89
C PHE A 320 -4.84 -32.32 23.22
N ALA A 321 -3.94 -31.32 23.17
CA ALA A 321 -3.50 -30.62 24.36
C ALA A 321 -4.67 -29.89 25.04
N ASP A 322 -4.69 -29.95 26.36
CA ASP A 322 -5.62 -29.19 27.20
C ASP A 322 -4.84 -28.37 28.25
N VAL A 323 -5.38 -27.21 28.62
CA VAL A 323 -4.75 -26.29 29.58
C VAL A 323 -5.79 -25.77 30.54
N VAL A 324 -5.51 -25.90 31.83
CA VAL A 324 -6.38 -25.45 32.93
C VAL A 324 -5.61 -24.49 33.83
N PRO A 325 -6.13 -23.28 34.13
CA PRO A 325 -5.50 -22.36 35.06
C PRO A 325 -5.78 -22.74 36.52
N VAL A 326 -4.78 -22.56 37.38
CA VAL A 326 -4.86 -22.76 38.82
C VAL A 326 -4.38 -21.52 39.56
N CYS A 327 -5.28 -20.83 40.25
CA CYS A 327 -4.97 -19.62 41.01
C CYS A 327 -4.82 -19.90 42.50
N SER A 328 -3.86 -19.23 43.15
CA SER A 328 -3.75 -19.19 44.61
C SER A 328 -3.31 -17.80 45.07
N VAL A 329 -3.77 -17.38 46.24
CA VAL A 329 -3.49 -16.05 46.81
C VAL A 329 -2.94 -16.20 48.22
N ARG A 330 -1.91 -15.42 48.57
CA ARG A 330 -1.31 -15.40 49.91
C ARG A 330 -1.17 -13.97 50.43
N PRO A 331 -1.62 -13.65 51.66
CA PRO A 331 -2.52 -14.45 52.53
C PRO A 331 -3.91 -14.69 51.88
N GLU A 332 -4.60 -15.75 52.31
CA GLU A 332 -5.89 -16.17 51.75
C GLU A 332 -6.99 -15.11 51.96
N PHE A 333 -8.00 -15.10 51.08
CA PHE A 333 -9.18 -14.24 51.24
C PHE A 333 -9.92 -14.58 52.55
N LYS A 334 -10.42 -13.56 53.25
CA LYS A 334 -11.32 -13.77 54.39
C LYS A 334 -12.65 -14.34 53.88
N GLU A 335 -13.35 -15.14 54.71
CA GLU A 335 -14.64 -15.76 54.35
C GLU A 335 -15.71 -14.75 53.89
N ASP A 336 -15.59 -13.49 54.29
CA ASP A 336 -16.50 -12.41 53.90
C ASP A 336 -16.16 -11.75 52.55
N GLU A 337 -14.94 -11.94 52.03
CA GLU A 337 -14.42 -11.33 50.79
C GLU A 337 -14.58 -12.25 49.57
N ALA A 338 -14.57 -13.57 49.77
CA ALA A 338 -14.83 -14.57 48.74
C ALA A 338 -16.09 -15.36 49.14
N SER A 339 -17.21 -15.18 48.42
CA SER A 339 -18.46 -15.90 48.70
C SER A 339 -18.22 -17.41 48.90
N ALA A 340 -18.75 -17.90 50.02
CA ALA A 340 -18.34 -19.11 50.72
C ALA A 340 -18.32 -20.45 49.94
N THR A 341 -17.42 -21.33 50.43
CA THR A 341 -17.49 -22.82 50.47
C THR A 341 -17.29 -23.63 49.18
N THR A 342 -16.08 -23.61 48.61
CA THR A 342 -15.29 -24.79 48.20
C THR A 342 -13.90 -24.29 47.76
N ASN A 343 -12.83 -25.06 48.02
CA ASN A 343 -11.49 -24.84 47.43
C ASN A 343 -11.49 -25.14 45.92
N GLU A 344 -12.48 -24.63 45.19
CA GLU A 344 -12.56 -24.75 43.74
C GLU A 344 -11.75 -23.64 43.10
N THR A 345 -10.77 -24.07 42.31
CA THR A 345 -9.82 -23.22 41.61
C THR A 345 -10.49 -22.13 40.76
N GLU A 346 -11.65 -22.43 40.19
CA GLU A 346 -12.42 -21.49 39.38
C GLU A 346 -12.94 -20.29 40.19
N VAL A 347 -13.40 -20.54 41.42
CA VAL A 347 -13.92 -19.50 42.33
C VAL A 347 -12.79 -18.56 42.76
N ILE A 348 -11.60 -19.09 43.06
CA ILE A 348 -10.43 -18.29 43.45
C ILE A 348 -9.94 -17.43 42.28
N CYS A 349 -9.88 -17.98 41.06
CA CYS A 349 -9.53 -17.20 39.87
C CYS A 349 -10.58 -16.12 39.57
N GLY A 350 -11.87 -16.38 39.82
CA GLY A 350 -12.95 -15.42 39.71
C GLY A 350 -12.87 -14.28 40.73
N ALA A 351 -12.52 -14.59 41.98
CA ALA A 351 -12.42 -13.61 43.06
C ALA A 351 -11.27 -12.58 42.89
N LEU A 352 -10.31 -12.83 41.99
CA LEU A 352 -9.24 -11.88 41.67
C LEU A 352 -9.78 -10.58 41.04
N SER A 353 -10.94 -10.64 40.37
CA SER A 353 -11.59 -9.44 39.85
C SER A 353 -12.37 -8.71 40.95
N GLY A 354 -11.82 -7.59 41.43
CA GLY A 354 -12.51 -6.66 42.34
C GLY A 354 -12.15 -6.80 43.83
N ALA A 355 -11.25 -7.71 44.20
CA ALA A 355 -10.73 -7.80 45.57
C ALA A 355 -9.56 -6.83 45.81
N GLU A 356 -9.34 -6.42 47.06
CA GLU A 356 -8.16 -5.62 47.43
C GLU A 356 -6.92 -6.53 47.50
N LEU A 357 -6.04 -6.36 46.50
CA LEU A 357 -4.88 -7.23 46.28
C LEU A 357 -3.55 -6.63 46.75
N MET A 358 -3.59 -5.45 47.38
CA MET A 358 -2.41 -4.82 47.96
C MET A 358 -1.80 -5.72 49.04
N ASP A 359 -0.47 -5.84 49.07
CA ASP A 359 0.31 -6.70 49.97
C ASP A 359 0.05 -8.22 49.85
N ARG A 360 -0.66 -8.67 48.79
CA ARG A 360 -0.87 -10.08 48.49
C ARG A 360 0.02 -10.56 47.34
N THR A 361 0.44 -11.82 47.42
CA THR A 361 1.08 -12.52 46.30
C THR A 361 0.06 -13.44 45.64
N VAL A 362 -0.13 -13.30 44.34
CA VAL A 362 -1.02 -14.14 43.54
C VAL A 362 -0.17 -15.07 42.66
N GLU A 363 -0.38 -16.38 42.75
CA GLU A 363 0.22 -17.35 41.83
C GLU A 363 -0.85 -17.85 40.84
N VAL A 364 -0.61 -17.65 39.54
CA VAL A 364 -1.44 -18.19 38.45
C VAL A 364 -0.63 -19.26 37.72
N LYS A 365 -0.98 -20.53 37.96
CA LYS A 365 -0.34 -21.70 37.38
C LYS A 365 -1.19 -22.31 36.27
N TYR A 366 -0.74 -22.26 35.02
CA TYR A 366 -1.37 -22.96 33.91
C TYR A 366 -0.84 -24.40 33.83
N GLN A 367 -1.70 -25.38 34.05
CA GLN A 367 -1.37 -26.81 33.93
C GLN A 367 -1.76 -27.30 32.54
N ALA A 368 -0.78 -27.69 31.73
CA ALA A 368 -0.96 -28.17 30.37
C ALA A 368 -0.77 -29.69 30.29
N ASN A 369 -1.83 -30.39 29.86
CA ASN A 369 -1.77 -31.81 29.52
C ASN A 369 -1.55 -31.95 28.02
N LEU A 370 -0.33 -32.30 27.62
CA LEU A 370 0.08 -32.30 26.20
C LEU A 370 -0.33 -33.57 25.43
N SER A 371 -0.85 -34.61 26.08
CA SER A 371 -1.22 -35.88 25.42
C SER A 371 -0.11 -36.39 24.48
N ARG A 372 -0.36 -36.57 23.17
CA ARG A 372 0.60 -37.03 22.16
C ARG A 372 0.82 -36.00 21.04
N GLN A 373 2.02 -36.01 20.48
CA GLN A 373 2.40 -35.15 19.35
C GLN A 373 2.23 -35.89 18.02
N LEU A 374 1.38 -35.38 17.11
CA LEU A 374 1.09 -35.99 15.81
C LEU A 374 1.58 -35.11 14.65
N LYS A 375 1.50 -35.63 13.42
CA LYS A 375 1.69 -34.89 12.17
C LYS A 375 0.38 -34.80 11.39
N LEU A 376 -0.07 -33.59 11.03
CA LEU A 376 -1.21 -33.41 10.14
C LEU A 376 -0.79 -33.74 8.71
N VAL A 377 -1.14 -34.94 8.24
CA VAL A 377 -0.69 -35.45 6.93
C VAL A 377 -1.67 -35.15 5.80
N ASP A 378 -2.95 -34.97 6.11
CA ASP A 378 -4.02 -34.89 5.12
C ASP A 378 -5.24 -34.13 5.67
N ILE A 379 -5.85 -33.29 4.83
CA ILE A 379 -7.12 -32.61 5.08
C ILE A 379 -8.11 -33.02 3.99
N ARG A 380 -9.21 -33.65 4.40
CA ARG A 380 -10.25 -34.17 3.49
C ARG A 380 -11.54 -33.38 3.60
N ILE A 381 -12.24 -33.31 2.48
CA ILE A 381 -13.62 -32.84 2.41
C ILE A 381 -14.45 -33.95 1.77
N GLU A 382 -15.51 -34.36 2.46
CA GLU A 382 -16.44 -35.38 1.99
C GLU A 382 -17.85 -34.80 1.95
N GLY A 383 -18.67 -35.25 0.99
CA GLY A 383 -20.06 -34.83 0.86
C GLY A 383 -20.32 -33.62 -0.06
N THR A 384 -19.29 -33.09 -0.73
CA THR A 384 -19.42 -32.06 -1.78
C THR A 384 -18.47 -32.30 -2.96
N ASP A 385 -18.92 -31.96 -4.17
CA ASP A 385 -18.11 -31.95 -5.40
C ASP A 385 -17.82 -30.52 -5.90
N LYS A 386 -18.27 -29.49 -5.17
CA LYS A 386 -18.16 -28.07 -5.59
C LYS A 386 -16.75 -27.52 -5.45
N PHE A 387 -15.95 -28.08 -4.55
CA PHE A 387 -14.57 -27.72 -4.32
C PHE A 387 -13.82 -28.84 -3.59
N THR A 388 -12.52 -28.91 -3.82
CA THR A 388 -11.59 -29.85 -3.18
C THR A 388 -10.84 -29.18 -2.02
N ALA A 389 -10.17 -29.97 -1.17
CA ALA A 389 -9.28 -29.45 -0.12
C ALA A 389 -8.18 -28.53 -0.69
N ALA A 390 -7.70 -28.82 -1.90
CA ALA A 390 -6.70 -28.00 -2.58
C ALA A 390 -7.25 -26.62 -2.99
N ASP A 391 -8.53 -26.53 -3.37
CA ASP A 391 -9.17 -25.27 -3.80
C ASP A 391 -9.37 -24.30 -2.63
N ILE A 392 -9.57 -24.82 -1.42
CA ILE A 392 -9.75 -24.03 -0.20
C ILE A 392 -8.48 -23.89 0.64
N GLN A 393 -7.37 -24.54 0.28
CA GLN A 393 -6.17 -24.56 1.12
C GLN A 393 -5.67 -23.15 1.49
N SER A 394 -5.86 -22.17 0.62
CA SER A 394 -5.48 -20.76 0.87
C SER A 394 -6.38 -20.04 1.89
N VAL A 395 -7.59 -20.55 2.11
CA VAL A 395 -8.59 -19.95 3.04
C VAL A 395 -8.68 -20.72 4.34
N LEU A 396 -8.29 -22.01 4.33
CA LEU A 396 -8.08 -22.78 5.53
C LEU A 396 -6.87 -22.22 6.28
N LYS A 397 -7.03 -22.06 7.59
CA LYS A 397 -5.91 -21.78 8.48
C LYS A 397 -5.11 -23.06 8.75
N SER A 398 -5.75 -24.23 8.68
CA SER A 398 -5.08 -25.51 8.83
C SER A 398 -4.12 -25.79 7.67
N GLN A 399 -2.91 -26.27 7.97
CA GLN A 399 -1.89 -26.62 6.98
C GLN A 399 -1.32 -28.02 7.21
N GLU A 400 -1.19 -28.78 6.12
CA GLU A 400 -0.52 -30.09 6.11
C GLU A 400 0.99 -29.96 6.42
N ALA A 401 1.57 -31.06 6.90
CA ALA A 401 3.00 -31.15 7.18
C ALA A 401 3.85 -30.98 5.91
N ASN A 402 4.91 -30.18 6.01
CA ASN A 402 5.87 -29.97 4.93
C ASN A 402 7.22 -30.64 5.24
N ALA A 403 7.76 -31.40 4.29
CA ALA A 403 9.07 -32.06 4.38
C ALA A 403 10.24 -31.07 4.61
N LEU A 404 10.13 -29.82 4.15
CA LEU A 404 11.13 -28.76 4.41
C LEU A 404 10.81 -27.94 5.67
N GLY A 405 9.79 -28.31 6.44
CA GLY A 405 9.34 -27.56 7.62
C GLY A 405 10.27 -27.63 8.83
N PHE A 406 11.43 -28.28 8.71
CA PHE A 406 12.55 -28.13 9.66
C PHE A 406 13.27 -26.78 9.47
N ILE A 407 13.12 -26.14 8.31
CA ILE A 407 13.52 -24.76 8.08
C ILE A 407 12.27 -23.89 8.38
N PRO A 408 12.27 -23.07 9.44
CA PRO A 408 11.05 -22.44 9.99
C PRO A 408 10.16 -21.67 9.00
N PHE A 409 10.73 -21.18 7.89
CA PHE A 409 9.96 -20.41 6.91
C PHE A 409 9.27 -21.28 5.85
N PHE A 410 9.76 -22.50 5.56
CA PHE A 410 9.17 -23.33 4.49
C PHE A 410 7.86 -24.02 4.89
N GLY A 411 7.29 -23.69 6.04
CA GLY A 411 6.04 -24.23 6.57
C GLY A 411 6.28 -25.08 7.82
N TYR A 412 5.25 -25.81 8.23
CA TYR A 412 5.26 -26.53 9.50
C TYR A 412 5.66 -27.99 9.29
N GLY A 413 6.76 -28.42 9.92
CA GLY A 413 7.27 -29.79 9.77
C GLY A 413 6.29 -30.89 10.20
N ARG A 414 5.27 -30.55 11.01
CA ARG A 414 4.21 -31.45 11.47
C ARG A 414 2.79 -30.98 11.12
N GLY A 415 2.67 -29.94 10.30
CA GLY A 415 1.42 -29.26 10.01
C GLY A 415 0.99 -28.30 11.13
N TYR A 416 -0.09 -27.57 10.90
CA TYR A 416 -0.55 -26.47 11.75
C TYR A 416 -2.07 -26.51 11.85
N THR A 417 -2.61 -26.75 13.05
CA THR A 417 -4.05 -26.65 13.33
C THR A 417 -4.30 -26.59 14.84
N SER A 418 -5.49 -26.19 15.24
CA SER A 418 -5.99 -26.16 16.63
C SER A 418 -7.51 -26.24 16.61
N THR A 419 -8.14 -26.44 17.76
CA THR A 419 -9.61 -26.53 17.88
C THR A 419 -10.29 -25.26 17.36
N GLU A 420 -9.71 -24.09 17.67
CA GLU A 420 -10.19 -22.79 17.19
C GLU A 420 -9.99 -22.62 15.68
N ILE A 421 -8.86 -23.10 15.15
CA ILE A 421 -8.61 -23.11 13.71
C ILE A 421 -9.59 -24.04 13.00
N LEU A 422 -9.86 -25.25 13.50
CA LEU A 422 -10.81 -26.19 12.91
C LEU A 422 -12.24 -25.66 12.89
N GLU A 423 -12.70 -25.00 13.96
CA GLU A 423 -14.01 -24.35 13.97
C GLU A 423 -14.08 -23.16 13.01
N SER A 424 -13.02 -22.35 12.96
CA SER A 424 -12.89 -21.27 11.98
C SER A 424 -12.94 -21.80 10.55
N ASP A 425 -12.25 -22.90 10.28
CA ASP A 425 -12.20 -23.56 8.97
C ASP A 425 -13.57 -24.16 8.62
N ARG A 426 -14.27 -24.81 9.57
CA ARG A 426 -15.63 -25.33 9.43
C ARG A 426 -16.63 -24.24 9.08
N LEU A 427 -16.60 -23.12 9.80
CA LEU A 427 -17.46 -21.95 9.53
C LEU A 427 -17.12 -21.31 8.18
N THR A 428 -15.84 -21.28 7.80
CA THR A 428 -15.39 -20.77 6.50
C THR A 428 -15.96 -21.62 5.37
N LEU A 429 -15.86 -22.95 5.49
CA LEU A 429 -16.45 -23.92 4.56
C LEU A 429 -17.98 -23.78 4.45
N GLN A 430 -18.66 -23.66 5.58
CA GLN A 430 -20.12 -23.47 5.60
C GLN A 430 -20.52 -22.13 4.98
N SER A 431 -19.82 -21.03 5.31
CA SER A 431 -20.08 -19.73 4.72
C SER A 431 -19.85 -19.75 3.22
N LEU A 432 -18.86 -20.51 2.75
CA LEU A 432 -18.59 -20.67 1.35
C LEU A 432 -19.79 -21.34 0.65
N LEU A 433 -20.23 -22.52 1.10
CA LEU A 433 -21.36 -23.21 0.50
C LEU A 433 -22.61 -22.33 0.40
N ARG A 434 -22.88 -21.53 1.45
CA ARG A 434 -23.97 -20.55 1.47
C ARG A 434 -23.86 -19.48 0.38
N GLU A 435 -22.65 -19.06 0.02
CA GLU A 435 -22.42 -18.10 -1.08
C GLU A 435 -22.46 -18.76 -2.46
N LEU A 436 -22.33 -20.07 -2.55
CA LEU A 436 -22.58 -20.83 -3.79
C LEU A 436 -24.08 -21.08 -4.02
N GLY A 437 -24.96 -20.70 -3.08
CA GLY A 437 -26.41 -20.92 -3.16
C GLY A 437 -26.96 -21.92 -2.15
N TYR A 438 -26.11 -22.64 -1.44
CA TYR A 438 -26.51 -23.70 -0.51
C TYR A 438 -26.77 -23.12 0.89
N ARG A 439 -27.85 -22.34 1.04
CA ARG A 439 -28.14 -21.58 2.28
C ARG A 439 -28.28 -22.46 3.52
N ARG A 440 -28.85 -23.66 3.35
CA ARG A 440 -29.10 -24.65 4.42
C ARG A 440 -27.96 -25.66 4.58
N SER A 441 -26.77 -25.36 4.08
CA SER A 441 -25.60 -26.23 4.22
C SER A 441 -25.12 -26.35 5.66
N GLU A 442 -24.67 -27.55 6.02
CA GLU A 442 -24.06 -27.88 7.30
C GLU A 442 -22.69 -28.53 7.09
N VAL A 443 -21.73 -28.19 7.95
CA VAL A 443 -20.37 -28.74 7.90
C VAL A 443 -19.99 -29.17 9.31
N THR A 444 -19.48 -30.38 9.45
CA THR A 444 -18.95 -30.95 10.69
C THR A 444 -17.50 -31.38 10.51
N VAL A 445 -16.73 -31.45 11.60
CA VAL A 445 -15.30 -31.83 11.57
C VAL A 445 -15.12 -33.13 12.31
N ARG A 446 -14.39 -34.07 11.70
CA ARG A 446 -13.91 -35.29 12.35
C ARG A 446 -12.39 -35.33 12.33
N GLN A 447 -11.82 -35.76 13.44
CA GLN A 447 -10.38 -35.95 13.60
C GLN A 447 -10.10 -37.45 13.67
N GLY A 448 -9.28 -37.94 12.73
CA GLY A 448 -8.83 -39.33 12.68
C GLY A 448 -7.36 -39.42 13.03
N VAL A 449 -6.98 -40.36 13.88
CA VAL A 449 -5.57 -40.65 14.19
C VAL A 449 -5.21 -41.99 13.54
N SER A 450 -4.04 -42.07 12.91
CA SER A 450 -3.58 -43.32 12.30
C SER A 450 -3.40 -44.43 13.35
N PRO A 451 -3.46 -45.71 12.96
CA PRO A 451 -3.23 -46.83 13.87
C PRO A 451 -1.83 -46.81 14.51
N THR A 452 -0.84 -46.25 13.81
CA THR A 452 0.53 -46.04 14.31
C THR A 452 0.60 -44.96 15.39
N GLY A 453 -0.44 -44.12 15.50
CA GLY A 453 -0.50 -43.06 16.50
C GLY A 453 0.41 -41.88 16.21
N GLU A 454 0.89 -41.72 14.97
CA GLU A 454 1.81 -40.64 14.57
C GLU A 454 1.16 -39.59 13.67
N ASP A 455 0.09 -39.95 12.96
CA ASP A 455 -0.52 -39.09 11.94
C ASP A 455 -1.94 -38.67 12.33
N LEU A 456 -2.27 -37.43 12.01
CA LEU A 456 -3.59 -36.82 12.13
C LEU A 456 -4.16 -36.58 10.73
N ILE A 457 -5.41 -37.00 10.54
CA ILE A 457 -6.22 -36.72 9.35
C ILE A 457 -7.43 -35.91 9.81
N ILE A 458 -7.65 -34.75 9.20
CA ILE A 458 -8.84 -33.93 9.44
C ILE A 458 -9.82 -34.19 8.30
N THR A 459 -11.07 -34.48 8.62
CA THR A 459 -12.13 -34.70 7.61
C THR A 459 -13.31 -33.77 7.89
N PHE A 460 -13.55 -32.85 6.96
CA PHE A 460 -14.75 -32.01 6.95
C PHE A 460 -15.86 -32.76 6.22
N ILE A 461 -16.94 -33.08 6.93
CA ILE A 461 -18.13 -33.72 6.35
C ILE A 461 -19.16 -32.64 6.07
N VAL A 462 -19.52 -32.53 4.79
CA VAL A 462 -20.43 -31.52 4.25
C VAL A 462 -21.79 -32.14 3.93
N SER A 463 -22.85 -31.48 4.37
CA SER A 463 -24.21 -31.68 3.89
C SER A 463 -24.62 -30.41 3.12
N GLU A 464 -24.66 -30.49 1.79
CA GLU A 464 -24.89 -29.31 0.94
C GLU A 464 -26.31 -28.74 1.11
N GLY A 465 -27.33 -29.60 1.21
CA GLY A 465 -28.73 -29.18 1.10
C GLY A 465 -29.13 -28.79 -0.33
N VAL A 466 -30.35 -28.29 -0.53
CA VAL A 466 -30.83 -27.85 -1.86
C VAL A 466 -30.35 -26.42 -2.19
N PRO A 467 -30.00 -26.13 -3.46
CA PRO A 467 -29.59 -24.79 -3.85
C PRO A 467 -30.78 -23.82 -3.87
N THR A 468 -30.50 -22.56 -3.54
CA THR A 468 -31.44 -21.45 -3.66
C THR A 468 -31.12 -20.62 -4.91
N ARG A 469 -32.09 -20.34 -5.78
CA ARG A 469 -31.97 -19.54 -7.00
C ARG A 469 -32.77 -18.25 -6.95
N ILE A 470 -32.26 -17.24 -7.65
CA ILE A 470 -32.92 -15.95 -7.79
C ILE A 470 -33.92 -16.03 -8.95
N ASP A 471 -35.21 -15.91 -8.65
CA ASP A 471 -36.28 -15.92 -9.64
C ASP A 471 -36.45 -14.54 -10.30
N SER A 472 -36.59 -13.51 -9.47
CA SER A 472 -36.90 -12.15 -9.93
C SER A 472 -36.19 -11.08 -9.08
N VAL A 473 -36.05 -9.89 -9.66
CA VAL A 473 -35.41 -8.73 -9.03
C VAL A 473 -36.28 -7.49 -9.20
N ASP A 474 -36.62 -6.85 -8.09
CA ASP A 474 -37.38 -5.60 -8.04
C ASP A 474 -36.54 -4.48 -7.43
N ILE A 475 -36.84 -3.24 -7.85
CA ILE A 475 -36.25 -2.02 -7.30
C ILE A 475 -37.41 -1.15 -6.82
N VAL A 476 -37.32 -0.60 -5.61
CA VAL A 476 -38.38 0.21 -5.01
C VAL A 476 -37.77 1.46 -4.37
N GLY A 477 -38.46 2.60 -4.45
CA GLY A 477 -38.07 3.85 -3.81
C GLY A 477 -37.32 4.83 -4.71
N ASN A 478 -37.07 4.48 -5.97
CA ASN A 478 -36.51 5.37 -6.98
C ASN A 478 -37.57 6.34 -7.54
N THR A 479 -37.23 7.63 -7.59
CA THR A 479 -38.09 8.66 -8.23
C THR A 479 -37.35 9.43 -9.34
N SER A 480 -36.01 9.46 -9.28
CA SER A 480 -35.17 10.20 -10.24
C SER A 480 -34.83 9.39 -11.50
N PHE A 481 -34.88 8.06 -11.43
CA PHE A 481 -34.59 7.14 -12.53
C PHE A 481 -35.64 6.03 -12.59
N SER A 482 -35.92 5.50 -13.79
CA SER A 482 -36.86 4.39 -13.97
C SER A 482 -36.22 3.03 -13.65
N ASP A 483 -37.05 2.07 -13.27
CA ASP A 483 -36.63 0.69 -12.97
C ASP A 483 -35.85 0.05 -14.13
N ASP A 484 -36.26 0.29 -15.37
CA ASP A 484 -35.60 -0.29 -16.55
C ASP A 484 -34.15 0.16 -16.67
N VAL A 485 -33.87 1.45 -16.41
CA VAL A 485 -32.50 1.97 -16.42
C VAL A 485 -31.69 1.34 -15.30
N LEU A 486 -32.22 1.30 -14.08
CA LEU A 486 -31.52 0.75 -12.92
C LEU A 486 -31.29 -0.77 -13.04
N LYS A 487 -32.22 -1.51 -13.67
CA LYS A 487 -32.06 -2.95 -13.95
C LYS A 487 -30.95 -3.24 -14.96
N THR A 488 -30.66 -2.33 -15.89
CA THR A 488 -29.52 -2.51 -16.83
C THR A 488 -28.15 -2.36 -16.16
N GLU A 489 -28.08 -1.63 -15.04
CA GLU A 489 -26.86 -1.45 -14.25
C GLU A 489 -26.61 -2.61 -13.26
N LEU A 490 -27.64 -3.38 -12.93
CA LEU A 490 -27.51 -4.55 -12.05
C LEU A 490 -26.74 -5.69 -12.74
N PRO A 491 -25.95 -6.48 -11.99
CA PRO A 491 -25.38 -7.71 -12.53
C PRO A 491 -26.48 -8.70 -12.93
N THR A 492 -26.14 -9.68 -13.76
CA THR A 492 -27.08 -10.74 -14.17
C THR A 492 -27.40 -11.66 -12.97
N LEU A 493 -28.49 -11.35 -12.26
CA LEU A 493 -28.92 -12.08 -11.06
C LEU A 493 -29.96 -13.17 -11.35
N ILE A 494 -30.90 -12.90 -12.27
CA ILE A 494 -32.02 -13.80 -12.56
C ILE A 494 -31.51 -15.15 -13.07
N GLY A 495 -32.05 -16.24 -12.50
CA GLY A 495 -31.69 -17.61 -12.81
C GLY A 495 -30.35 -18.08 -12.23
N LYS A 496 -29.59 -17.22 -11.53
CA LYS A 496 -28.35 -17.62 -10.85
C LYS A 496 -28.64 -18.08 -9.42
N ASN A 497 -27.69 -18.79 -8.82
CA ASN A 497 -27.76 -19.14 -7.41
C ASN A 497 -27.76 -17.86 -6.56
N PHE A 498 -28.48 -17.86 -5.45
CA PHE A 498 -28.46 -16.76 -4.51
C PHE A 498 -27.09 -16.70 -3.81
N SER A 499 -26.47 -15.52 -3.79
CA SER A 499 -25.37 -15.26 -2.85
C SER A 499 -25.51 -13.87 -2.29
N ARG A 500 -25.10 -13.70 -1.03
CA ARG A 500 -25.16 -12.39 -0.38
C ARG A 500 -24.21 -11.42 -1.07
N ALA A 501 -23.08 -11.91 -1.58
CA ALA A 501 -22.16 -11.09 -2.32
C ALA A 501 -22.67 -10.63 -3.69
N ARG A 502 -23.37 -11.48 -4.47
CA ARG A 502 -24.04 -11.06 -5.71
C ARG A 502 -25.07 -9.97 -5.42
N ALA A 503 -25.90 -10.18 -4.39
CA ALA A 503 -26.90 -9.21 -3.98
C ALA A 503 -26.26 -7.87 -3.55
N ARG A 504 -25.20 -7.91 -2.73
CA ARG A 504 -24.41 -6.73 -2.32
C ARG A 504 -23.70 -6.04 -3.49
N ASN A 505 -23.23 -6.79 -4.48
CA ASN A 505 -22.66 -6.20 -5.70
C ASN A 505 -23.72 -5.38 -6.43
N GLY A 506 -24.97 -5.86 -6.52
CA GLY A 506 -26.08 -5.05 -7.04
C GLY A 506 -26.33 -3.76 -6.25
N VAL A 507 -26.29 -3.81 -4.91
CA VAL A 507 -26.33 -2.59 -4.06
C VAL A 507 -25.21 -1.63 -4.44
N ARG A 508 -23.98 -2.14 -4.58
CA ARG A 508 -22.81 -1.33 -4.92
C ARG A 508 -22.92 -0.68 -6.29
N GLU A 509 -23.33 -1.42 -7.33
CA GLU A 509 -23.48 -0.88 -8.69
C GLU A 509 -24.56 0.21 -8.72
N LEU A 510 -25.71 -0.03 -8.09
CA LEU A 510 -26.77 1.00 -7.97
C LEU A 510 -26.29 2.23 -7.20
N SER A 511 -25.65 2.06 -6.04
CA SER A 511 -25.08 3.18 -5.27
C SER A 511 -24.01 3.93 -6.07
N ALA A 512 -23.19 3.24 -6.87
CA ALA A 512 -22.19 3.85 -7.73
C ALA A 512 -22.83 4.65 -8.88
N PHE A 513 -23.89 4.11 -9.50
CA PHE A 513 -24.66 4.80 -10.53
C PHE A 513 -25.25 6.11 -10.01
N TYR A 514 -25.97 6.04 -8.89
CA TYR A 514 -26.56 7.22 -8.22
C TYR A 514 -25.48 8.24 -7.82
N SER A 515 -24.38 7.76 -7.24
CA SER A 515 -23.26 8.61 -6.88
C SER A 515 -22.63 9.31 -8.09
N LYS A 516 -22.46 8.62 -9.23
CA LYS A 516 -21.92 9.20 -10.47
C LYS A 516 -22.82 10.31 -11.02
N ALA A 517 -24.14 10.18 -10.84
CA ALA A 517 -25.12 11.20 -11.17
C ALA A 517 -25.19 12.37 -10.16
N GLY A 518 -24.46 12.29 -9.04
CA GLY A 518 -24.34 13.34 -8.02
C GLY A 518 -25.20 13.14 -6.77
N PHE A 519 -25.92 12.02 -6.67
CA PHE A 519 -26.75 11.67 -5.51
C PHE A 519 -25.88 10.99 -4.45
N TYR A 520 -25.10 11.78 -3.71
CA TYR A 520 -24.16 11.27 -2.70
C TYR A 520 -24.85 10.60 -1.51
N ASP A 521 -26.02 11.11 -1.09
CA ASP A 521 -26.78 10.58 0.05
C ASP A 521 -27.59 9.31 -0.27
N ALA A 522 -27.48 8.81 -1.51
CA ALA A 522 -28.25 7.66 -1.99
C ALA A 522 -27.92 6.39 -1.19
N LYS A 523 -28.89 5.86 -0.44
CA LYS A 523 -28.75 4.63 0.34
C LYS A 523 -29.60 3.52 -0.24
N VAL A 524 -28.93 2.49 -0.74
CA VAL A 524 -29.56 1.28 -1.28
C VAL A 524 -29.37 0.15 -0.28
N LYS A 525 -30.44 -0.57 0.03
CA LYS A 525 -30.39 -1.86 0.72
C LYS A 525 -30.99 -2.94 -0.17
N TYR A 526 -30.75 -4.19 0.19
CA TYR A 526 -31.45 -5.31 -0.42
C TYR A 526 -32.09 -6.16 0.66
N ASP A 527 -33.25 -6.70 0.34
CA ASP A 527 -33.98 -7.69 1.12
C ASP A 527 -34.30 -8.90 0.23
N ILE A 528 -34.60 -10.03 0.85
CA ILE A 528 -35.01 -11.25 0.13
C ILE A 528 -36.41 -11.69 0.56
N VAL A 529 -37.20 -12.14 -0.41
CA VAL A 529 -38.51 -12.76 -0.18
C VAL A 529 -38.43 -14.21 -0.67
N GLU A 530 -38.75 -15.17 0.20
CA GLU A 530 -38.80 -16.58 -0.17
C GLU A 530 -40.08 -16.89 -0.95
N LEU A 531 -39.95 -17.46 -2.15
CA LEU A 531 -41.07 -17.75 -3.05
C LEU A 531 -41.52 -19.23 -3.01
N GLY A 532 -40.85 -20.05 -2.19
CA GLY A 532 -41.13 -21.50 -2.10
C GLY A 532 -40.09 -22.32 -2.86
N LYS A 533 -40.51 -23.48 -3.38
CA LYS A 533 -39.65 -24.37 -4.19
C LYS A 533 -40.17 -24.45 -5.62
N ASP A 534 -39.25 -24.55 -6.57
CA ASP A 534 -39.58 -24.89 -7.95
C ASP A 534 -40.19 -26.29 -8.01
N GLU A 535 -41.36 -26.42 -8.63
CA GLU A 535 -42.13 -27.67 -8.69
C GLU A 535 -41.45 -28.75 -9.56
N ILE A 536 -40.54 -28.36 -10.46
CA ILE A 536 -39.86 -29.24 -11.40
C ILE A 536 -38.47 -29.63 -10.87
N THR A 537 -37.69 -28.66 -10.39
CA THR A 537 -36.30 -28.90 -9.94
C THR A 537 -36.17 -29.15 -8.44
N GLY A 538 -37.19 -28.79 -7.65
CA GLY A 538 -37.15 -28.86 -6.18
C GLY A 538 -36.23 -27.81 -5.52
N GLU A 539 -35.66 -26.89 -6.31
CA GLU A 539 -34.77 -25.82 -5.87
C GLU A 539 -35.54 -24.75 -5.10
N GLU A 540 -34.94 -24.11 -4.09
CA GLU A 540 -35.58 -23.00 -3.38
C GLU A 540 -35.52 -21.73 -4.22
N LEU A 541 -36.61 -20.97 -4.29
CA LEU A 541 -36.68 -19.73 -5.07
C LEU A 541 -36.74 -18.51 -4.14
N VAL A 542 -35.97 -17.47 -4.48
CA VAL A 542 -35.99 -16.18 -3.79
C VAL A 542 -36.15 -15.03 -4.78
N LYS A 543 -36.86 -14.00 -4.34
CA LYS A 543 -36.92 -12.70 -4.99
C LYS A 543 -36.03 -11.71 -4.25
N VAL A 544 -35.18 -10.99 -4.97
CA VAL A 544 -34.31 -9.95 -4.39
C VAL A 544 -34.97 -8.59 -4.63
N ILE A 545 -35.20 -7.83 -3.55
CA ILE A 545 -35.79 -6.50 -3.62
C ILE A 545 -34.74 -5.48 -3.19
N TYR A 546 -34.35 -4.60 -4.10
CA TYR A 546 -33.50 -3.46 -3.81
C TYR A 546 -34.36 -2.26 -3.38
N THR A 547 -34.19 -1.78 -2.16
CA THR A 547 -34.92 -0.61 -1.66
C THR A 547 -33.99 0.59 -1.54
N LEU A 548 -34.35 1.70 -2.19
CA LEU A 548 -33.69 2.98 -2.06
C LEU A 548 -34.30 3.71 -0.84
N GLU A 549 -33.65 3.63 0.31
CA GLU A 549 -34.16 4.21 1.57
C GLU A 549 -34.16 5.73 1.55
N ASN A 550 -33.18 6.30 0.86
CA ASN A 550 -33.06 7.73 0.63
C ASN A 550 -32.39 7.93 -0.73
N GLU A 551 -33.06 8.57 -1.69
CA GLU A 551 -32.47 8.94 -2.98
C GLU A 551 -31.60 10.20 -2.83
N GLY A 552 -31.95 11.08 -1.90
CA GLY A 552 -31.26 12.35 -1.67
C GLY A 552 -31.40 13.36 -2.81
N LYS A 553 -30.76 14.52 -2.65
CA LYS A 553 -30.58 15.51 -3.73
C LYS A 553 -29.13 15.49 -4.20
N LYS A 554 -28.84 16.23 -5.29
CA LYS A 554 -27.45 16.47 -5.68
C LYS A 554 -26.72 17.26 -4.60
N VAL A 555 -25.52 16.80 -4.25
CA VAL A 555 -24.67 17.42 -3.24
C VAL A 555 -23.53 18.17 -3.93
N PHE A 556 -23.22 19.38 -3.46
CA PHE A 556 -22.13 20.22 -3.96
C PHE A 556 -21.13 20.51 -2.84
N ILE A 557 -19.86 20.63 -3.21
CA ILE A 557 -18.76 20.89 -2.28
C ILE A 557 -18.73 22.39 -1.93
N ASN A 558 -18.91 22.73 -0.66
CA ASN A 558 -18.86 24.11 -0.18
C ASN A 558 -17.43 24.56 0.17
N ARG A 559 -16.72 23.76 0.98
CA ARG A 559 -15.30 23.99 1.30
C ARG A 559 -14.59 22.67 1.58
N ILE A 560 -13.26 22.72 1.59
CA ILE A 560 -12.40 21.57 1.92
C ILE A 560 -11.50 21.97 3.10
N LEU A 561 -11.61 21.25 4.20
CA LEU A 561 -10.81 21.38 5.41
C LEU A 561 -9.87 20.19 5.51
N ILE A 562 -8.61 20.43 5.88
CA ILE A 562 -7.59 19.38 6.00
C ILE A 562 -7.09 19.36 7.44
N ASN A 563 -6.92 18.17 8.00
CA ASN A 563 -6.51 17.93 9.37
C ASN A 563 -5.42 16.86 9.45
N GLY A 564 -4.51 16.99 10.41
CA GLY A 564 -3.42 16.03 10.67
C GLY A 564 -2.18 16.18 9.76
N ASN A 565 -2.16 17.20 8.90
CA ASN A 565 -1.02 17.50 8.04
C ASN A 565 0.02 18.42 8.71
N GLU A 566 0.86 17.87 9.58
CA GLU A 566 1.87 18.64 10.32
C GLU A 566 3.08 19.04 9.46
N MET A 567 3.61 18.10 8.68
CA MET A 567 4.76 18.32 7.80
C MET A 567 4.34 18.67 6.37
N THR A 568 3.22 18.13 5.88
CA THR A 568 2.69 18.36 4.54
C THR A 568 1.88 19.64 4.48
N LYS A 569 2.12 20.43 3.45
CA LYS A 569 1.35 21.66 3.22
C LYS A 569 -0.04 21.34 2.68
N SER A 570 -1.06 22.04 3.18
CA SER A 570 -2.45 21.88 2.73
C SER A 570 -2.59 22.08 1.21
N GLU A 571 -1.82 22.99 0.60
CA GLU A 571 -1.87 23.19 -0.86
C GLU A 571 -1.35 21.96 -1.65
N ALA A 572 -0.44 21.18 -1.07
CA ALA A 572 0.06 19.96 -1.71
C ALA A 572 -1.02 18.85 -1.71
N ILE A 573 -1.77 18.73 -0.61
CA ILE A 573 -2.91 17.82 -0.49
C ILE A 573 -4.04 18.25 -1.45
N LEU A 574 -4.38 19.54 -1.50
CA LEU A 574 -5.38 20.06 -2.46
C LEU A 574 -4.97 19.83 -3.93
N LYS A 575 -3.68 19.83 -4.26
CA LYS A 575 -3.18 19.48 -5.60
C LYS A 575 -3.20 17.97 -5.87
N ALA A 576 -3.23 17.13 -4.83
CA ALA A 576 -3.24 15.68 -4.95
C ALA A 576 -4.64 15.10 -5.18
N ILE A 577 -5.68 15.77 -4.68
CA ILE A 577 -7.07 15.33 -4.75
C ILE A 577 -7.79 15.81 -6.03
N ASN A 578 -8.86 15.10 -6.40
CA ASN A 578 -9.73 15.44 -7.53
C ASN A 578 -10.93 16.33 -7.15
N LEU A 579 -11.02 16.73 -5.89
CA LEU A 579 -12.13 17.50 -5.33
C LEU A 579 -11.83 19.01 -5.45
N ARG A 580 -12.86 19.77 -5.84
CA ARG A 580 -12.82 21.23 -5.94
C ARG A 580 -14.06 21.83 -5.30
N VAL A 581 -13.95 23.05 -4.81
CA VAL A 581 -15.08 23.84 -4.33
C VAL A 581 -16.04 24.09 -5.50
N ASP A 582 -17.35 24.06 -5.21
CA ASP A 582 -18.48 24.20 -6.13
C ASP A 582 -18.71 23.04 -7.11
N ASP A 583 -17.89 21.99 -7.09
CA ASP A 583 -18.13 20.78 -7.87
C ASP A 583 -19.21 19.89 -7.24
N VAL A 584 -19.89 19.08 -8.07
CA VAL A 584 -20.82 18.05 -7.60
C VAL A 584 -20.04 16.98 -6.84
N LEU A 585 -20.45 16.70 -5.60
CA LEU A 585 -19.85 15.67 -4.77
C LEU A 585 -20.23 14.28 -5.28
N ARG A 586 -19.20 13.52 -5.67
CA ARG A 586 -19.33 12.13 -6.13
C ARG A 586 -18.42 11.25 -5.29
N SER A 587 -18.93 10.11 -4.83
CA SER A 587 -18.16 9.12 -4.06
C SER A 587 -16.97 8.59 -4.85
N THR A 588 -17.05 8.55 -6.19
CA THR A 588 -15.92 8.19 -7.07
C THR A 588 -14.76 9.18 -6.95
N ASP A 589 -15.05 10.47 -6.80
CA ASP A 589 -14.02 11.51 -6.65
C ASP A 589 -13.39 11.47 -5.26
N ILE A 590 -14.18 11.19 -4.21
CA ILE A 590 -13.68 10.95 -2.85
C ILE A 590 -12.72 9.76 -2.86
N PHE A 591 -13.19 8.61 -3.32
CA PHE A 591 -12.40 7.38 -3.34
C PHE A 591 -11.12 7.54 -4.17
N THR A 592 -11.20 8.18 -5.34
CA THR A 592 -10.00 8.46 -6.15
C THR A 592 -9.05 9.43 -5.46
N SER A 593 -9.57 10.42 -4.73
CA SER A 593 -8.76 11.37 -3.96
C SER A 593 -8.04 10.69 -2.80
N GLU A 594 -8.72 9.78 -2.08
CA GLU A 594 -8.10 8.93 -1.07
C GLU A 594 -7.00 8.06 -1.68
N GLN A 595 -7.28 7.36 -2.79
CA GLN A 595 -6.27 6.56 -3.50
C GLN A 595 -5.07 7.40 -3.95
N ASN A 596 -5.30 8.60 -4.47
CA ASN A 596 -4.23 9.51 -4.89
C ASN A 596 -3.36 9.96 -3.71
N LEU A 597 -3.96 10.17 -2.53
CA LEU A 597 -3.23 10.53 -1.31
C LEU A 597 -2.44 9.34 -0.77
N TYR A 598 -3.03 8.15 -0.68
CA TYR A 598 -2.32 6.92 -0.31
C TYR A 598 -1.15 6.63 -1.28
N ALA A 599 -1.35 6.81 -2.58
CA ALA A 599 -0.32 6.61 -3.60
C ALA A 599 0.87 7.59 -3.50
N THR A 600 0.82 8.60 -2.62
CA THR A 600 1.98 9.46 -2.35
C THR A 600 2.99 8.84 -1.39
N ASP A 601 2.63 7.74 -0.70
CA ASP A 601 3.40 7.14 0.39
C ASP A 601 3.73 8.11 1.55
N ALA A 602 3.00 9.23 1.66
CA ALA A 602 3.18 10.23 2.70
C ALA A 602 2.21 10.07 3.89
N PHE A 603 1.17 9.25 3.76
CA PHE A 603 0.10 9.10 4.75
C PHE A 603 -0.17 7.63 5.04
N ASP A 604 -0.31 7.27 6.32
CA ASP A 604 -0.70 5.91 6.76
C ASP A 604 -2.23 5.76 6.80
N LEU A 605 -2.95 6.84 7.10
CA LEU A 605 -4.41 6.91 7.07
C LEU A 605 -4.87 8.17 6.33
N VAL A 606 -5.86 8.01 5.46
CA VAL A 606 -6.56 9.10 4.78
C VAL A 606 -8.05 8.81 4.85
N GLU A 607 -8.81 9.75 5.41
CA GLU A 607 -10.25 9.67 5.55
C GLU A 607 -10.88 10.98 5.07
N ILE A 608 -11.77 10.92 4.08
CA ILE A 608 -12.52 12.09 3.60
C ILE A 608 -13.98 11.96 4.01
N LYS A 609 -14.43 12.85 4.90
CA LYS A 609 -15.81 12.93 5.37
C LYS A 609 -16.54 14.10 4.73
N ALA A 610 -17.82 13.92 4.43
CA ALA A 610 -18.70 14.98 3.98
C ALA A 610 -19.69 15.33 5.10
N GLU A 611 -19.58 16.55 5.62
CA GLU A 611 -20.48 17.10 6.64
C GLU A 611 -21.47 18.06 5.98
N GLU A 612 -22.70 18.11 6.48
CA GLU A 612 -23.73 19.00 5.93
C GLU A 612 -23.31 20.47 6.06
N ALA A 613 -23.52 21.29 5.03
CA ALA A 613 -23.19 22.72 5.02
C ALA A 613 -24.34 23.63 4.54
N GLY A 614 -25.57 23.09 4.48
CA GLY A 614 -26.79 23.83 4.13
C GLY A 614 -27.31 23.50 2.73
N GLU A 615 -28.05 24.43 2.15
CA GLU A 615 -28.63 24.30 0.80
C GLU A 615 -28.22 25.50 -0.07
N ARG A 616 -27.97 25.23 -1.35
CA ARG A 616 -27.76 26.22 -2.40
C ARG A 616 -29.10 26.88 -2.76
N ALA A 617 -29.04 28.07 -3.38
CA ALA A 617 -30.23 28.83 -3.76
C ALA A 617 -31.22 28.08 -4.69
N ASP A 618 -30.74 27.07 -5.42
CA ASP A 618 -31.52 26.18 -6.30
C ASP A 618 -32.16 24.98 -5.56
N GLY A 619 -31.96 24.88 -4.24
CA GLY A 619 -32.49 23.81 -3.39
C GLY A 619 -31.62 22.55 -3.34
N ASN A 620 -30.45 22.51 -4.00
CA ASN A 620 -29.47 21.42 -3.87
C ASN A 620 -28.69 21.53 -2.55
N ARG A 621 -28.15 20.41 -2.05
CA ARG A 621 -27.44 20.38 -0.76
C ARG A 621 -25.98 20.82 -0.92
N LEU A 622 -25.47 21.54 0.07
CA LEU A 622 -24.07 21.88 0.24
C LEU A 622 -23.45 20.99 1.31
N SER A 623 -22.18 20.60 1.12
CA SER A 623 -21.44 19.85 2.14
C SER A 623 -19.97 20.30 2.22
N ASP A 624 -19.49 20.38 3.45
CA ASP A 624 -18.09 20.67 3.78
C ASP A 624 -17.32 19.34 3.79
N LEU A 625 -16.18 19.28 3.11
CA LEU A 625 -15.34 18.09 3.10
C LEU A 625 -14.23 18.21 4.13
N ILE A 626 -14.15 17.25 5.06
CA ILE A 626 -13.10 17.16 6.07
C ILE A 626 -12.17 16.02 5.68
N ILE A 627 -10.92 16.35 5.37
CA ILE A 627 -9.87 15.40 5.02
C ILE A 627 -8.99 15.22 6.25
N ASN A 628 -9.15 14.10 6.95
CA ASN A 628 -8.26 13.69 8.03
C ASN A 628 -7.14 12.85 7.45
N VAL A 629 -5.90 13.26 7.68
CA VAL A 629 -4.71 12.49 7.31
C VAL A 629 -3.88 12.16 8.54
N ASP A 630 -3.28 10.98 8.54
CA ASP A 630 -2.22 10.61 9.47
C ASP A 630 -0.91 10.50 8.69
N GLU A 631 0.06 11.36 9.01
CA GLU A 631 1.31 11.44 8.27
C GLU A 631 2.27 10.31 8.65
N LYS A 632 2.70 9.58 7.62
CA LYS A 632 3.74 8.57 7.76
C LYS A 632 5.11 9.24 7.85
N PRO A 633 6.09 8.66 8.59
CA PRO A 633 7.50 9.02 8.43
C PRO A 633 7.88 9.02 6.93
N PRO A 634 8.28 10.17 6.35
CA PRO A 634 8.29 10.35 4.90
C PRO A 634 9.51 9.71 4.23
N ARG A 635 10.13 8.71 4.88
CA ARG A 635 11.39 8.06 4.45
C ARG A 635 11.18 6.57 4.28
N LEU A 636 11.56 6.07 3.11
CA LEU A 636 11.64 4.64 2.83
C LEU A 636 13.09 4.25 2.58
N ILE A 637 13.55 3.27 3.34
CA ILE A 637 14.87 2.66 3.17
C ILE A 637 14.64 1.26 2.63
N THR A 638 15.17 1.00 1.43
CA THR A 638 15.16 -0.32 0.81
C THR A 638 16.60 -0.79 0.68
N TYR A 639 16.87 -2.04 1.02
CA TYR A 639 18.18 -2.63 0.88
C TYR A 639 18.01 -4.10 0.53
N GLY A 640 18.88 -4.61 -0.33
CA GLY A 640 18.80 -5.99 -0.76
C GLY A 640 20.13 -6.48 -1.30
N GLY A 641 20.23 -7.80 -1.40
CA GLY A 641 21.46 -8.49 -1.80
C GLY A 641 21.17 -9.72 -2.64
N GLY A 642 22.10 -10.05 -3.54
CA GLY A 642 21.98 -11.19 -4.44
C GLY A 642 23.35 -11.73 -4.86
N TYR A 643 23.33 -12.86 -5.56
CA TYR A 643 24.53 -13.43 -6.17
C TYR A 643 24.21 -13.88 -7.59
N ALA A 644 25.06 -13.54 -8.54
CA ALA A 644 25.01 -14.10 -9.88
C ALA A 644 26.41 -14.50 -10.31
N THR A 645 26.52 -15.56 -11.10
CA THR A 645 27.83 -15.98 -11.66
C THR A 645 28.46 -14.86 -12.50
N ASP A 646 27.62 -14.03 -13.12
CA ASP A 646 28.00 -12.91 -13.98
C ASP A 646 28.63 -11.75 -13.20
N PHE A 647 28.00 -11.33 -12.09
CA PHE A 647 28.38 -10.12 -11.33
C PHE A 647 28.97 -10.39 -9.94
N GLY A 648 29.01 -11.67 -9.52
CA GLY A 648 29.32 -12.09 -8.16
C GLY A 648 28.25 -11.65 -7.15
N ALA A 649 28.69 -11.48 -5.90
CA ALA A 649 27.87 -10.86 -4.86
C ALA A 649 27.54 -9.41 -5.25
N ASN A 650 26.27 -9.05 -5.10
CA ASN A 650 25.77 -7.72 -5.37
C ASN A 650 24.80 -7.30 -4.28
N GLY A 651 24.70 -5.99 -4.08
CA GLY A 651 23.76 -5.39 -3.13
C GLY A 651 23.40 -3.98 -3.53
N PHE A 652 22.33 -3.48 -2.92
CA PHE A 652 21.90 -2.11 -3.08
C PHE A 652 21.38 -1.53 -1.77
N PHE A 653 21.43 -0.22 -1.68
CA PHE A 653 20.84 0.59 -0.64
C PHE A 653 20.15 1.78 -1.31
N ASP A 654 18.87 1.98 -1.05
CA ASP A 654 18.06 3.05 -1.59
C ASP A 654 17.35 3.76 -0.44
N ILE A 655 17.56 5.07 -0.35
CA ILE A 655 16.84 5.93 0.58
C ILE A 655 16.02 6.94 -0.21
N ARG A 656 14.71 6.95 0.03
CA ARG A 656 13.76 7.85 -0.63
C ARG A 656 12.99 8.66 0.39
N HIS A 657 12.80 9.93 0.10
CA HIS A 657 11.95 10.84 0.85
C HIS A 657 10.72 11.20 0.00
N PHE A 658 9.50 10.97 0.49
CA PHE A 658 8.27 11.15 -0.29
C PHE A 658 7.60 12.53 -0.15
N ASN A 659 7.99 13.31 0.85
CA ASN A 659 7.40 14.61 1.14
C ASN A 659 8.43 15.76 1.27
N LEU A 660 9.33 15.90 0.30
CA LEU A 660 10.34 16.96 0.32
C LEU A 660 9.66 18.35 0.36
N LEU A 661 10.16 19.21 1.26
CA LEU A 661 9.67 20.57 1.49
C LEU A 661 8.17 20.66 1.87
N GLY A 662 7.56 19.55 2.31
CA GLY A 662 6.13 19.46 2.61
C GLY A 662 5.24 19.53 1.36
N LYS A 663 5.79 19.29 0.16
CA LYS A 663 5.10 19.46 -1.13
C LYS A 663 4.76 18.14 -1.84
N LEU A 664 4.89 17.00 -1.15
CA LEU A 664 4.72 15.66 -1.75
C LEU A 664 5.62 15.46 -2.99
N LEU A 665 6.81 16.07 -2.95
CA LEU A 665 7.89 15.90 -3.91
C LEU A 665 8.77 14.75 -3.43
N GLN A 666 9.28 13.95 -4.35
CA GLN A 666 10.14 12.82 -3.99
C GLN A 666 11.60 13.14 -4.29
N GLY A 667 12.49 12.68 -3.42
CA GLY A 667 13.92 12.64 -3.71
C GLY A 667 14.54 11.38 -3.19
N GLY A 668 15.45 10.80 -3.97
CA GLY A 668 16.07 9.52 -3.68
C GLY A 668 17.57 9.55 -3.86
N ALA A 669 18.26 8.71 -3.10
CA ALA A 669 19.64 8.35 -3.35
C ALA A 669 19.77 6.83 -3.33
N ARG A 670 20.29 6.28 -4.41
CA ARG A 670 20.49 4.84 -4.59
C ARG A 670 21.96 4.54 -4.80
N VAL A 671 22.46 3.59 -4.03
CA VAL A 671 23.77 2.99 -4.19
C VAL A 671 23.59 1.53 -4.58
N ARG A 672 24.22 1.09 -5.65
CA ARG A 672 24.34 -0.33 -6.00
C ARG A 672 25.81 -0.69 -6.09
N ALA A 673 26.20 -1.75 -5.42
CA ALA A 673 27.56 -2.24 -5.40
C ALA A 673 27.60 -3.74 -5.72
N SER A 674 28.56 -4.13 -6.54
CA SER A 674 28.90 -5.52 -6.82
C SER A 674 30.42 -5.62 -6.96
N ARG A 675 30.94 -6.83 -7.19
CA ARG A 675 32.38 -7.01 -7.42
C ARG A 675 32.91 -6.17 -8.60
N PHE A 676 32.09 -5.94 -9.63
CA PHE A 676 32.54 -5.31 -10.87
C PHE A 676 31.88 -3.96 -11.18
N GLN A 677 30.71 -3.67 -10.59
CA GLN A 677 29.95 -2.45 -10.87
C GLN A 677 29.56 -1.74 -9.59
N GLN A 678 29.76 -0.42 -9.60
CA GLN A 678 29.36 0.51 -8.56
C GLN A 678 28.52 1.62 -9.22
N LEU A 679 27.34 1.89 -8.68
CA LEU A 679 26.43 2.94 -9.16
C LEU A 679 26.00 3.78 -7.96
N VAL A 680 26.11 5.10 -8.12
CA VAL A 680 25.49 6.09 -7.24
C VAL A 680 24.54 6.92 -8.09
N GLN A 681 23.28 6.96 -7.70
CA GLN A 681 22.23 7.73 -8.36
C GLN A 681 21.57 8.65 -7.34
N ILE A 682 21.33 9.89 -7.72
CA ILE A 682 20.50 10.85 -7.00
C ILE A 682 19.39 11.28 -7.95
N ASP A 683 18.14 11.17 -7.52
CA ASP A 683 16.99 11.57 -8.30
C ASP A 683 16.04 12.48 -7.51
N PHE A 684 15.41 13.39 -8.24
CA PHE A 684 14.34 14.25 -7.77
C PHE A 684 13.15 14.07 -8.69
N ILE A 685 11.99 13.78 -8.12
CA ILE A 685 10.75 13.51 -8.85
C ILE A 685 9.70 14.52 -8.42
N ASN A 686 9.10 15.19 -9.41
CA ASN A 686 7.82 15.85 -9.26
C ASN A 686 6.73 14.95 -9.87
N PRO A 687 5.97 14.17 -9.05
CA PRO A 687 4.97 13.23 -9.56
C PRO A 687 3.82 13.91 -10.32
N ARG A 688 3.61 15.20 -10.08
CA ARG A 688 2.48 15.99 -10.57
C ARG A 688 2.95 17.20 -11.39
N PHE A 689 3.87 16.97 -12.33
CA PHE A 689 4.47 18.03 -13.14
C PHE A 689 3.52 18.59 -14.21
N LEU A 690 2.97 17.74 -15.08
CA LEU A 690 2.11 18.18 -16.18
C LEU A 690 0.77 17.43 -16.14
N ASN A 691 -0.35 18.16 -16.28
CA ASN A 691 -1.68 17.54 -16.40
C ASN A 691 -1.80 16.87 -17.79
N ASP A 692 -2.07 15.57 -17.80
CA ASP A 692 -2.19 14.73 -19.00
C ASP A 692 -3.66 14.39 -19.34
N GLY A 693 -4.59 15.23 -18.89
CA GLY A 693 -6.02 15.11 -19.15
C GLY A 693 -6.76 14.23 -18.15
N LYS A 694 -8.00 13.88 -18.48
CA LYS A 694 -8.87 13.03 -17.65
C LYS A 694 -8.98 11.61 -18.24
N THR A 695 -9.34 10.64 -17.41
CA THR A 695 -9.76 9.30 -17.85
C THR A 695 -11.24 9.33 -18.31
N GLU A 696 -11.72 8.23 -18.91
CA GLU A 696 -13.15 8.06 -19.25
C GLU A 696 -14.06 8.24 -18.02
N ASP A 697 -13.55 7.89 -16.82
CA ASP A 697 -14.25 8.04 -15.54
C ASP A 697 -14.07 9.44 -14.90
N GLY A 698 -13.45 10.39 -15.60
CA GLY A 698 -13.26 11.77 -15.15
C GLY A 698 -12.07 12.04 -14.23
N VAL A 699 -11.25 11.02 -13.93
CA VAL A 699 -10.05 11.14 -13.07
C VAL A 699 -8.92 11.89 -13.76
N ILE A 700 -8.39 12.95 -13.14
CA ILE A 700 -7.24 13.72 -13.64
C ILE A 700 -5.96 12.87 -13.60
N ARG A 701 -5.16 12.94 -14.66
CA ARG A 701 -3.87 12.27 -14.78
C ARG A 701 -2.73 13.27 -14.80
N TYR A 702 -1.61 12.88 -14.22
CA TYR A 702 -0.38 13.67 -14.25
C TYR A 702 0.75 12.86 -14.88
N ALA A 703 1.55 13.55 -15.70
CA ALA A 703 2.84 13.06 -16.15
C ALA A 703 3.91 13.52 -15.15
N PRO A 704 4.69 12.60 -14.55
CA PRO A 704 5.75 12.95 -13.63
C PRO A 704 6.94 13.54 -14.39
N LEU A 705 7.78 14.32 -13.70
CA LEU A 705 9.08 14.76 -14.19
C LEU A 705 10.16 14.31 -13.21
N THR A 706 11.13 13.57 -13.72
CA THR A 706 12.26 13.05 -12.96
C THR A 706 13.55 13.69 -13.47
N PHE A 707 14.30 14.32 -12.58
CA PHE A 707 15.68 14.70 -12.81
C PHE A 707 16.58 13.71 -12.10
N ALA A 708 17.57 13.15 -12.79
CA ALA A 708 18.51 12.22 -12.20
C ALA A 708 19.94 12.56 -12.60
N ALA A 709 20.83 12.48 -11.61
CA ALA A 709 22.27 12.47 -11.78
C ALA A 709 22.79 11.11 -11.32
N GLN A 710 23.56 10.44 -12.18
CA GLN A 710 24.11 9.13 -11.87
C GLN A 710 25.60 9.08 -12.21
N TYR A 711 26.37 8.46 -11.32
CA TYR A 711 27.75 8.08 -11.55
C TYR A 711 27.87 6.56 -11.46
N GLN A 712 28.36 5.94 -12.54
CA GLN A 712 28.62 4.52 -12.61
C GLN A 712 30.11 4.29 -12.84
N ARG A 713 30.72 3.46 -12.00
CA ARG A 713 32.06 2.91 -12.19
C ARG A 713 31.94 1.43 -12.50
N ASP A 714 32.52 1.03 -13.62
CA ASP A 714 32.46 -0.33 -14.12
C ASP A 714 33.88 -0.85 -14.39
N SER A 715 34.35 -1.81 -13.58
CA SER A 715 35.65 -2.46 -13.72
C SER A 715 35.63 -3.69 -14.63
N THR A 716 34.47 -4.01 -15.20
CA THR A 716 34.37 -5.05 -16.23
C THR A 716 35.12 -4.69 -17.51
N VAL A 717 35.80 -3.55 -17.65
CA VAL A 717 36.76 -3.35 -18.77
C VAL A 717 37.77 -4.51 -18.83
N THR A 718 38.20 -5.01 -17.68
CA THR A 718 39.05 -6.20 -17.57
C THR A 718 38.42 -7.49 -18.14
N ARG A 719 37.11 -7.53 -18.38
CA ARG A 719 36.39 -8.66 -19.01
C ARG A 719 36.84 -8.92 -20.45
N PHE A 720 37.31 -7.89 -21.16
CA PHE A 720 37.85 -8.02 -22.51
C PHE A 720 39.12 -8.88 -22.53
N PHE A 721 39.69 -9.22 -21.37
CA PHE A 721 41.03 -9.78 -21.27
C PHE A 721 41.09 -11.20 -20.74
N ARG A 722 39.96 -11.84 -20.38
CA ARG A 722 39.95 -13.21 -19.85
C ARG A 722 40.50 -14.21 -20.87
N SER A 723 41.80 -14.52 -20.75
CA SER A 723 42.45 -15.59 -21.49
C SER A 723 42.32 -16.91 -20.73
N THR A 724 42.34 -18.02 -21.47
CA THR A 724 42.24 -19.38 -20.93
C THR A 724 43.45 -19.85 -20.12
N PHE A 725 44.47 -19.01 -19.92
CA PHE A 725 45.82 -19.46 -19.60
C PHE A 725 46.23 -19.49 -18.13
N ASP A 726 45.41 -19.11 -17.15
CA ASP A 726 45.86 -19.29 -15.76
C ASP A 726 44.74 -19.47 -14.72
N ARG A 727 44.95 -20.45 -13.82
CA ARG A 727 44.13 -20.73 -12.63
C ARG A 727 44.65 -20.03 -11.36
N GLY A 728 45.68 -19.18 -11.46
CA GLY A 728 46.21 -18.40 -10.34
C GLY A 728 46.01 -16.88 -10.41
N THR A 729 45.89 -16.29 -11.61
CA THR A 729 45.92 -14.82 -11.83
C THR A 729 44.74 -14.32 -12.66
N PHE A 730 43.50 -14.70 -12.32
CA PHE A 730 42.24 -14.13 -12.85
C PHE A 730 42.13 -13.86 -14.37
N GLY A 731 42.97 -14.50 -15.21
CA GLY A 731 42.92 -14.48 -16.67
C GLY A 731 43.12 -13.12 -17.35
N ILE A 732 43.50 -12.02 -16.68
CA ILE A 732 43.62 -10.68 -17.31
C ILE A 732 45.02 -10.53 -17.92
N VAL A 733 45.13 -10.28 -19.23
CA VAL A 733 46.41 -9.92 -19.87
C VAL A 733 46.73 -8.44 -19.63
N GLN A 734 47.31 -8.18 -18.47
CA GLN A 734 47.69 -6.87 -17.95
C GLN A 734 49.15 -6.89 -17.52
N ARG A 735 49.85 -5.76 -17.67
CA ARG A 735 51.18 -5.58 -17.09
C ARG A 735 51.02 -5.40 -15.58
N VAL A 736 51.67 -6.25 -14.78
CA VAL A 736 51.64 -6.20 -13.31
C VAL A 736 53.06 -6.29 -12.73
N ASP A 737 53.26 -5.75 -11.54
CA ASP A 737 54.49 -5.90 -10.77
C ASP A 737 54.59 -7.28 -10.09
N GLU A 738 55.66 -7.48 -9.30
CA GLU A 738 55.94 -8.72 -8.57
C GLU A 738 54.87 -9.06 -7.51
N ASN A 739 54.14 -8.05 -7.02
CA ASN A 739 53.05 -8.19 -6.05
C ASN A 739 51.67 -8.33 -6.72
N GLY A 740 51.62 -8.37 -8.05
CA GLY A 740 50.39 -8.47 -8.84
C GLY A 740 49.64 -7.14 -9.00
N LYS A 741 50.28 -6.00 -8.74
CA LYS A 741 49.67 -4.67 -8.91
C LYS A 741 49.85 -4.16 -10.34
N PRO A 742 48.83 -3.55 -10.97
CA PRO A 742 48.95 -3.04 -12.33
C PRO A 742 50.10 -2.04 -12.53
N ILE A 743 50.84 -2.17 -13.63
CA ILE A 743 51.89 -1.23 -14.05
C ILE A 743 51.70 -0.80 -15.50
N ASP A 744 52.22 0.36 -15.88
CA ASP A 744 52.22 0.82 -17.27
C ASP A 744 53.36 0.18 -18.09
N GLN A 745 53.52 0.62 -19.34
CA GLN A 745 54.58 0.12 -20.23
C GLN A 745 56.01 0.48 -19.78
N PHE A 746 56.16 1.41 -18.84
CA PHE A 746 57.44 1.86 -18.29
C PHE A 746 57.71 1.30 -16.88
N GLY A 747 56.79 0.49 -16.33
CA GLY A 747 56.89 -0.08 -15.00
C GLY A 747 56.40 0.83 -13.88
N ALA A 748 55.77 1.97 -14.20
CA ALA A 748 55.15 2.82 -13.20
C ALA A 748 53.83 2.22 -12.72
N GLU A 749 53.57 2.33 -11.43
CA GLU A 749 52.40 1.77 -10.78
C GLU A 749 51.10 2.44 -11.25
N THR A 750 50.08 1.63 -11.58
CA THR A 750 48.76 2.07 -12.05
C THR A 750 47.64 1.40 -11.25
N SER A 751 46.41 1.89 -11.39
CA SER A 751 45.22 1.28 -10.80
C SER A 751 44.47 0.38 -11.80
N ASP A 752 43.45 -0.35 -11.35
CA ASP A 752 42.63 -1.17 -12.26
C ASP A 752 41.91 -0.32 -13.32
N PRO A 753 41.78 -0.82 -14.56
CA PRO A 753 41.11 -0.11 -15.63
C PRO A 753 39.58 -0.12 -15.45
N THR A 754 38.94 1.02 -15.69
CA THR A 754 37.50 1.19 -15.50
C THR A 754 36.84 2.05 -16.57
N ILE A 755 35.56 1.78 -16.84
CA ILE A 755 34.64 2.68 -17.52
C ILE A 755 33.92 3.47 -16.44
N ASN A 756 34.09 4.79 -16.45
CA ASN A 756 33.34 5.68 -15.59
C ASN A 756 32.34 6.47 -16.43
N ARG A 757 31.09 6.49 -16.02
CA ARG A 757 29.99 7.15 -16.71
C ARG A 757 29.32 8.13 -15.76
N LEU A 758 29.31 9.40 -16.14
CA LEU A 758 28.51 10.44 -15.49
C LEU A 758 27.33 10.78 -16.41
N THR A 759 26.10 10.60 -15.93
CA THR A 759 24.90 10.89 -16.71
C THR A 759 24.01 11.88 -15.97
N PHE A 760 23.48 12.83 -16.72
CA PHE A 760 22.38 13.70 -16.31
C PHE A 760 21.19 13.42 -17.21
N SER A 761 20.00 13.29 -16.63
CA SER A 761 18.79 13.04 -17.40
C SER A 761 17.58 13.75 -16.85
N ALA A 762 16.68 14.12 -17.76
CA ALA A 762 15.34 14.59 -17.48
C ALA A 762 14.35 13.65 -18.18
N GLU A 763 13.46 13.02 -17.43
CA GLU A 763 12.51 12.04 -17.95
C GLU A 763 11.08 12.39 -17.55
N THR A 764 10.15 12.19 -18.49
CA THR A 764 8.72 12.21 -18.23
C THR A 764 8.05 10.96 -18.79
N SER A 765 6.86 10.62 -18.31
CA SER A 765 6.14 9.43 -18.78
C SER A 765 4.65 9.66 -18.90
N ARG A 766 4.03 8.88 -19.79
CA ARG A 766 2.61 8.93 -20.10
C ARG A 766 2.03 7.52 -20.13
N THR A 767 0.96 7.31 -19.36
CA THR A 767 0.19 6.05 -19.42
C THR A 767 -0.78 6.11 -20.60
N ILE A 768 -0.50 5.32 -21.65
CA ILE A 768 -1.33 5.21 -22.85
C ILE A 768 -2.58 4.38 -22.57
N SER A 769 -2.44 3.24 -21.88
CA SER A 769 -3.57 2.37 -21.52
C SER A 769 -3.36 1.73 -20.16
N ARG A 770 -4.31 1.90 -19.23
CA ARG A 770 -4.28 1.22 -17.92
C ARG A 770 -4.59 -0.27 -18.03
N LYS A 771 -5.59 -0.63 -18.85
CA LYS A 771 -6.01 -2.04 -19.08
C LYS A 771 -4.85 -2.89 -19.61
N LYS A 772 -4.07 -2.35 -20.55
CA LYS A 772 -2.91 -3.01 -21.16
C LYS A 772 -1.57 -2.60 -20.53
N ARG A 773 -1.62 -1.82 -19.44
CA ARG A 773 -0.46 -1.25 -18.71
C ARG A 773 0.63 -0.73 -19.64
N SER A 774 0.20 0.05 -20.64
CA SER A 774 1.08 0.56 -21.68
C SER A 774 1.54 1.97 -21.31
N ILE A 775 2.86 2.18 -21.23
CA ILE A 775 3.48 3.42 -20.77
C ILE A 775 4.56 3.83 -21.77
N LEU A 776 4.57 5.12 -22.13
CA LEU A 776 5.63 5.73 -22.94
C LEU A 776 6.45 6.66 -22.05
N PHE A 777 7.76 6.43 -21.97
CA PHE A 777 8.73 7.29 -21.31
C PHE A 777 9.47 8.09 -22.39
N VAL A 778 9.69 9.37 -22.13
CA VAL A 778 10.50 10.26 -22.97
C VAL A 778 11.58 10.87 -22.09
N ARG A 779 12.83 10.76 -22.53
CA ARG A 779 14.01 11.16 -21.77
C ARG A 779 14.92 12.03 -22.61
N TYR A 780 15.43 13.11 -22.05
CA TYR A 780 16.66 13.74 -22.52
C TYR A 780 17.83 13.26 -21.66
N LYS A 781 18.94 12.86 -22.30
CA LYS A 781 20.11 12.31 -21.62
C LYS A 781 21.37 13.01 -22.12
N PHE A 782 22.22 13.45 -21.18
CA PHE A 782 23.59 13.84 -21.43
C PHE A 782 24.52 12.91 -20.65
N GLU A 783 25.54 12.36 -21.30
CA GLU A 783 26.44 11.37 -20.72
C GLU A 783 27.90 11.66 -21.10
N ASP A 784 28.80 11.68 -20.11
CA ASP A 784 30.26 11.72 -20.30
C ASP A 784 30.83 10.39 -19.79
N VAL A 785 31.39 9.61 -20.72
CA VAL A 785 32.00 8.31 -20.47
C VAL A 785 33.50 8.42 -20.66
N ARG A 786 34.25 7.93 -19.69
CA ARG A 786 35.72 7.95 -19.71
C ARG A 786 36.31 6.60 -19.33
N LEU A 787 37.34 6.19 -20.06
CA LEU A 787 38.18 5.06 -19.72
C LEU A 787 39.35 5.54 -18.87
N PHE A 788 39.58 4.90 -17.73
CA PHE A 788 40.71 5.18 -16.84
C PHE A 788 41.66 3.99 -16.76
N ASN A 789 42.93 4.27 -16.51
CA ASN A 789 44.01 3.30 -16.24
C ASN A 789 44.18 2.19 -17.30
N ILE A 790 43.88 2.49 -18.56
CA ILE A 790 44.00 1.53 -19.66
C ILE A 790 45.45 1.26 -20.10
N GLU A 791 46.44 1.99 -19.57
CA GLU A 791 47.87 1.85 -19.95
C GLU A 791 48.49 0.50 -19.56
N SER A 792 47.96 -0.13 -18.51
CA SER A 792 48.38 -1.47 -18.09
C SER A 792 47.88 -2.57 -19.04
N LEU A 793 46.94 -2.25 -19.94
CA LEU A 793 46.31 -3.21 -20.83
C LEU A 793 47.13 -3.41 -22.11
N LEU A 794 47.25 -4.66 -22.59
CA LEU A 794 47.89 -4.94 -23.88
C LEU A 794 47.08 -4.47 -25.09
N ILE A 795 45.79 -4.19 -24.93
CA ILE A 795 44.88 -3.76 -26.02
C ILE A 795 44.59 -2.26 -25.97
N LYS A 796 45.40 -1.46 -25.27
CA LYS A 796 45.14 -0.03 -25.10
C LYS A 796 44.82 0.67 -26.43
N ASP A 797 45.46 0.27 -27.52
CA ASP A 797 45.25 0.84 -28.86
C ASP A 797 43.83 0.59 -29.41
N LEU A 798 43.16 -0.49 -28.98
CA LEU A 798 41.75 -0.76 -29.30
C LEU A 798 40.76 0.05 -28.43
N LEU A 799 41.21 0.56 -27.29
CA LEU A 799 40.38 1.30 -26.31
C LEU A 799 40.60 2.81 -26.38
N LEU A 800 41.79 3.27 -26.77
CA LEU A 800 42.17 4.67 -26.87
C LEU A 800 41.18 5.52 -27.69
N PRO A 801 40.65 5.05 -28.85
CA PRO A 801 39.62 5.78 -29.60
C PRO A 801 38.34 6.09 -28.81
N ASP A 802 38.00 5.22 -27.86
CA ASP A 802 36.82 5.32 -27.01
C ASP A 802 37.16 5.83 -25.59
N SER A 803 38.36 6.37 -25.39
CA SER A 803 38.84 6.85 -24.07
C SER A 803 37.98 7.95 -23.47
N ARG A 804 37.35 8.78 -24.32
CA ARG A 804 36.40 9.82 -23.90
C ARG A 804 35.25 9.93 -24.91
N ILE A 805 34.07 9.48 -24.50
CA ILE A 805 32.86 9.50 -25.32
C ILE A 805 31.80 10.34 -24.61
N ARG A 806 31.23 11.29 -25.34
CA ARG A 806 30.15 12.16 -24.86
C ARG A 806 28.93 11.96 -25.72
N THR A 807 27.84 11.50 -25.13
CA THR A 807 26.56 11.32 -25.81
C THR A 807 25.55 12.33 -25.28
N SER A 808 24.68 12.82 -26.16
CA SER A 808 23.67 13.81 -25.81
C SER A 808 22.50 13.71 -26.76
N GLY A 809 21.28 13.51 -26.24
CA GLY A 809 20.09 13.46 -27.07
C GLY A 809 18.87 12.86 -26.39
N PHE A 810 17.91 12.43 -27.21
CA PHE A 810 16.60 11.97 -26.75
C PHE A 810 16.47 10.45 -26.79
N GLY A 811 15.75 9.92 -25.81
CA GLY A 811 15.36 8.53 -25.72
C GLY A 811 13.85 8.40 -25.55
N ALA A 812 13.27 7.36 -26.13
CA ALA A 812 11.88 6.96 -25.91
C ALA A 812 11.83 5.48 -25.52
N ASN A 813 11.17 5.15 -24.42
CA ASN A 813 10.97 3.78 -24.00
C ASN A 813 9.48 3.46 -23.92
N PHE A 814 9.02 2.49 -24.70
CA PHE A 814 7.66 2.00 -24.68
C PHE A 814 7.59 0.68 -23.92
N VAL A 815 6.71 0.62 -22.93
CA VAL A 815 6.44 -0.56 -22.12
C VAL A 815 5.01 -1.01 -22.35
N PHE A 816 4.80 -2.30 -22.56
CA PHE A 816 3.50 -2.95 -22.63
C PHE A 816 3.55 -4.21 -21.78
N ASP A 817 2.64 -4.36 -20.81
CA ASP A 817 2.68 -5.46 -19.85
C ASP A 817 1.29 -6.04 -19.59
N THR A 818 1.10 -7.28 -19.99
CA THR A 818 -0.12 -8.09 -19.81
C THR A 818 0.19 -9.40 -19.11
N ARG A 819 1.32 -9.49 -18.41
CA ARG A 819 1.74 -10.70 -17.70
C ARG A 819 0.79 -11.04 -16.57
N GLU A 820 0.28 -12.26 -16.61
CA GLU A 820 -0.68 -12.77 -15.65
C GLU A 820 -0.24 -14.13 -15.10
N ASP A 821 -0.57 -14.38 -13.84
CA ASP A 821 -0.56 -15.69 -13.22
C ASP A 821 -2.01 -16.18 -13.13
N CYS A 822 -2.29 -17.22 -13.90
CA CYS A 822 -3.55 -17.95 -13.99
C CYS A 822 -3.47 -19.31 -13.26
N SER A 823 -2.32 -19.65 -12.68
CA SER A 823 -2.20 -20.79 -11.77
C SER A 823 -2.76 -20.48 -10.38
N ILE A 824 -3.12 -19.22 -10.14
CA ILE A 824 -3.90 -18.80 -8.99
C ILE A 824 -5.27 -19.49 -9.10
N THR A 825 -5.47 -20.55 -8.32
CA THR A 825 -6.81 -21.05 -8.06
C THR A 825 -7.59 -19.93 -7.40
N TYR A 826 -8.84 -19.77 -7.84
CA TYR A 826 -9.75 -18.90 -7.13
C TYR A 826 -9.79 -19.33 -5.69
N THR A 827 -9.27 -18.48 -4.79
CA THR A 827 -9.61 -18.64 -3.39
C THR A 827 -11.11 -18.59 -3.34
N ILE A 828 -11.73 -19.46 -2.57
CA ILE A 828 -13.18 -19.48 -2.65
C ILE A 828 -13.79 -18.19 -2.07
N LEU A 829 -13.01 -17.44 -1.28
CA LEU A 829 -13.24 -16.03 -0.93
C LEU A 829 -13.34 -15.08 -2.13
N ASP A 830 -12.58 -15.27 -3.20
CA ASP A 830 -12.69 -14.47 -4.42
C ASP A 830 -13.98 -14.79 -5.18
N ILE A 831 -14.39 -16.06 -5.20
CA ILE A 831 -15.69 -16.48 -5.76
C ILE A 831 -16.82 -15.91 -4.91
N ILE A 832 -16.71 -15.99 -3.59
CA ILE A 832 -17.63 -15.37 -2.64
C ILE A 832 -17.72 -13.87 -2.94
N ARG A 833 -16.63 -13.11 -2.91
CA ARG A 833 -16.64 -11.64 -3.13
C ARG A 833 -17.26 -11.24 -4.46
N ARG A 834 -16.98 -11.99 -5.53
CA ARG A 834 -17.46 -11.67 -6.89
C ARG A 834 -18.84 -12.21 -7.16
N GLY A 835 -19.28 -13.20 -6.40
CA GLY A 835 -20.48 -13.95 -6.67
C GLY A 835 -20.27 -15.10 -7.67
N ASP A 836 -19.31 -15.03 -8.60
CA ASP A 836 -19.01 -16.09 -9.56
C ASP A 836 -17.49 -16.25 -9.76
N PRO A 837 -17.01 -17.45 -10.16
CA PRO A 837 -15.63 -17.63 -10.63
C PRO A 837 -15.43 -16.82 -11.92
N GLY A 838 -14.72 -15.70 -11.83
CA GLY A 838 -14.33 -14.91 -12.99
C GLY A 838 -13.15 -15.53 -13.78
N ASP A 839 -12.35 -14.70 -14.46
CA ASP A 839 -11.05 -15.11 -15.01
C ASP A 839 -9.96 -15.24 -13.89
N PRO A 840 -9.39 -16.44 -13.63
CA PRO A 840 -8.43 -16.67 -12.54
C PRO A 840 -7.13 -15.89 -12.74
N CYS A 841 -6.85 -15.45 -13.96
CA CYS A 841 -5.67 -14.69 -14.30
C CYS A 841 -5.62 -13.35 -13.53
N ARG A 842 -4.51 -13.12 -12.81
CA ARG A 842 -4.19 -11.83 -12.18
C ARG A 842 -2.83 -11.37 -12.65
N TYR A 843 -2.66 -10.06 -12.77
CA TYR A 843 -1.35 -9.51 -13.10
C TYR A 843 -0.29 -9.96 -12.09
N ASN A 844 0.76 -10.61 -12.58
CA ASN A 844 1.88 -11.05 -11.77
C ASN A 844 3.17 -11.02 -12.61
N PRO A 845 4.07 -10.06 -12.39
CA PRO A 845 5.29 -9.95 -13.15
C PRO A 845 6.38 -10.93 -12.68
N GLY A 846 6.27 -11.46 -11.45
CA GLY A 846 7.29 -12.31 -10.83
C GLY A 846 7.17 -13.79 -11.20
N ASN A 847 5.94 -14.30 -11.36
CA ASN A 847 5.69 -15.68 -11.80
C ASN A 847 4.56 -15.77 -12.86
N PRO A 848 4.76 -15.17 -14.03
CA PRO A 848 3.74 -15.20 -15.09
C PRO A 848 3.54 -16.60 -15.68
N THR A 849 2.28 -16.96 -15.91
CA THR A 849 1.85 -18.21 -16.56
C THR A 849 1.19 -17.95 -17.92
N ARG A 850 0.72 -16.72 -18.14
CA ARG A 850 0.08 -16.25 -19.37
C ARG A 850 0.48 -14.80 -19.66
N GLY A 851 0.33 -14.38 -20.92
CA GLY A 851 0.39 -12.97 -21.31
C GLY A 851 1.74 -12.55 -21.87
N ASN A 852 1.87 -11.26 -22.16
CA ASN A 852 2.99 -10.72 -22.92
C ASN A 852 3.60 -9.49 -22.24
N TYR A 853 4.92 -9.33 -22.39
CA TYR A 853 5.67 -8.17 -21.92
C TYR A 853 6.60 -7.67 -23.02
N LEU A 854 6.41 -6.43 -23.46
CA LEU A 854 7.24 -5.78 -24.47
C LEU A 854 7.88 -4.54 -23.85
N THR A 855 9.19 -4.39 -24.05
CA THR A 855 9.92 -3.15 -23.84
C THR A 855 10.61 -2.77 -25.14
N ALA A 856 10.47 -1.54 -25.61
CA ALA A 856 11.15 -1.03 -26.80
C ALA A 856 11.75 0.35 -26.51
N GLU A 857 13.08 0.41 -26.47
CA GLU A 857 13.85 1.61 -26.19
C GLU A 857 14.56 2.09 -27.46
N TYR A 858 14.31 3.34 -27.84
CA TYR A 858 14.97 4.02 -28.94
C TYR A 858 15.75 5.22 -28.41
N ASN A 859 17.04 5.26 -28.68
CA ASN A 859 17.95 6.34 -28.27
C ASN A 859 18.61 6.96 -29.49
N ILE A 860 18.71 8.29 -29.52
CA ILE A 860 19.47 9.04 -30.51
C ILE A 860 20.47 9.98 -29.81
N SER A 861 21.74 9.92 -30.25
CA SER A 861 22.80 10.84 -29.84
C SER A 861 23.06 11.82 -30.97
N LEU A 862 23.04 13.12 -30.68
CA LEU A 862 23.10 14.20 -31.65
C LEU A 862 24.29 15.13 -31.38
N PRO A 863 25.25 15.26 -32.32
CA PRO A 863 26.37 16.18 -32.15
C PRO A 863 25.97 17.64 -31.94
N THR A 864 24.83 18.07 -32.53
CA THR A 864 24.24 19.40 -32.35
C THR A 864 23.81 19.69 -30.92
N LEU A 865 23.63 18.66 -30.09
CA LEU A 865 23.30 18.77 -28.66
C LEU A 865 24.52 18.55 -27.76
N GLY A 866 25.74 18.64 -28.32
CA GLY A 866 27.00 18.54 -27.58
C GLY A 866 27.58 17.13 -27.47
N ALA A 867 27.04 16.15 -28.21
CA ALA A 867 27.67 14.83 -28.34
C ALA A 867 28.93 14.90 -29.21
N ASN A 868 29.92 14.02 -28.98
CA ASN A 868 31.06 13.83 -29.89
C ASN A 868 30.86 12.68 -30.89
N ILE A 869 29.78 11.92 -30.73
CA ILE A 869 29.39 10.83 -31.64
C ILE A 869 27.88 10.84 -31.88
N GLY A 870 27.50 10.75 -33.15
CA GLY A 870 26.12 10.69 -33.62
C GLY A 870 25.73 9.25 -33.99
N PHE A 871 24.77 8.70 -33.25
CA PHE A 871 24.24 7.36 -33.51
C PHE A 871 22.77 7.26 -33.13
N GLN A 872 22.11 6.24 -33.68
CA GLN A 872 20.79 5.80 -33.27
C GLN A 872 20.87 4.33 -32.81
N LYS A 873 20.12 3.99 -31.77
CA LYS A 873 20.11 2.66 -31.16
C LYS A 873 18.69 2.29 -30.74
N LEU A 874 18.20 1.18 -31.27
CA LEU A 874 16.94 0.55 -30.89
C LEU A 874 17.25 -0.74 -30.12
N GLN A 875 16.58 -0.97 -29.01
CA GLN A 875 16.62 -2.24 -28.29
C GLN A 875 15.19 -2.61 -27.89
N ALA A 876 14.73 -3.79 -28.32
CA ALA A 876 13.42 -4.30 -27.96
C ALA A 876 13.52 -5.71 -27.36
N SER A 877 12.74 -5.97 -26.31
CA SER A 877 12.60 -7.29 -25.67
C SER A 877 11.12 -7.64 -25.62
N TYR A 878 10.76 -8.81 -26.14
CA TYR A 878 9.41 -9.36 -26.11
C TYR A 878 9.41 -10.68 -25.36
N ASN A 879 8.64 -10.77 -24.28
CA ASN A 879 8.47 -11.98 -23.49
C ASN A 879 7.02 -12.44 -23.59
N THR A 880 6.80 -13.74 -23.77
CA THR A 880 5.45 -14.35 -23.83
C THR A 880 5.41 -15.58 -22.94
N TYR A 881 4.25 -15.83 -22.32
CA TYR A 881 4.03 -16.92 -21.39
C TYR A 881 2.74 -17.64 -21.76
N TYR A 882 2.79 -18.97 -21.72
CA TYR A 882 1.62 -19.81 -21.95
C TYR A 882 1.74 -21.12 -21.16
N THR A 883 0.69 -21.47 -20.42
CA THR A 883 0.68 -22.68 -19.57
C THR A 883 -0.25 -23.72 -20.15
N ILE A 884 0.21 -24.97 -20.18
CA ILE A 884 -0.53 -26.12 -20.71
C ILE A 884 -0.93 -27.04 -19.55
N PRO A 885 -2.21 -27.06 -19.15
CA PRO A 885 -2.67 -27.89 -18.03
C PRO A 885 -2.40 -29.39 -18.21
N GLN A 886 -2.54 -29.89 -19.43
CA GLN A 886 -2.33 -31.30 -19.78
C GLN A 886 -0.89 -31.78 -19.54
N LEU A 887 0.07 -30.86 -19.42
CA LEU A 887 1.48 -31.14 -19.14
C LEU A 887 1.84 -30.77 -17.70
N LYS A 888 1.03 -31.21 -16.72
CA LYS A 888 1.23 -30.91 -15.29
C LYS A 888 1.38 -29.41 -15.02
N ASN A 889 0.56 -28.57 -15.66
CA ASN A 889 0.64 -27.11 -15.56
C ASN A 889 2.03 -26.53 -15.94
N THR A 890 2.71 -27.13 -16.92
CA THR A 890 3.98 -26.61 -17.42
C THR A 890 3.78 -25.27 -18.13
N THR A 891 4.56 -24.26 -17.73
CA THR A 891 4.57 -22.94 -18.36
C THR A 891 5.69 -22.85 -19.40
N PHE A 892 5.33 -22.65 -20.66
CA PHE A 892 6.26 -22.25 -21.71
C PHE A 892 6.50 -20.75 -21.64
N ALA A 893 7.76 -20.34 -21.54
CA ALA A 893 8.19 -18.96 -21.55
C ALA A 893 9.11 -18.72 -22.74
N GLY A 894 8.73 -17.79 -23.61
CA GLY A 894 9.56 -17.34 -24.72
C GLY A 894 10.03 -15.91 -24.49
N ARG A 895 11.28 -15.61 -24.81
CA ARG A 895 11.84 -14.26 -24.81
C ARG A 895 12.61 -14.04 -26.10
N ALA A 896 12.34 -12.93 -26.79
CA ALA A 896 13.10 -12.48 -27.93
C ALA A 896 13.69 -11.10 -27.62
N VAL A 897 14.97 -10.90 -27.92
CA VAL A 897 15.66 -9.60 -27.78
C VAL A 897 16.26 -9.23 -29.12
N ILE A 898 15.99 -8.02 -29.60
CA ILE A 898 16.62 -7.45 -30.78
C ILE A 898 17.26 -6.11 -30.41
N GLY A 899 18.50 -5.92 -30.82
CA GLY A 899 19.24 -4.67 -30.67
C GLY A 899 19.79 -4.25 -32.03
N LEU A 900 19.52 -3.03 -32.45
CA LEU A 900 19.92 -2.49 -33.75
C LEU A 900 20.53 -1.11 -33.53
N ALA A 901 21.71 -0.87 -34.07
CA ALA A 901 22.34 0.43 -33.98
C ALA A 901 23.04 0.82 -35.27
N LYS A 902 23.14 2.13 -35.49
CA LYS A 902 23.86 2.72 -36.61
C LYS A 902 24.51 4.02 -36.17
N VAL A 903 25.81 4.11 -36.38
CA VAL A 903 26.57 5.36 -36.28
C VAL A 903 26.37 6.13 -37.59
N PHE A 904 26.06 7.43 -37.51
CA PHE A 904 25.86 8.29 -38.67
C PHE A 904 26.77 9.53 -38.66
N SER A 905 27.45 9.80 -37.54
CA SER A 905 28.46 10.86 -37.45
C SER A 905 29.52 10.44 -36.44
N GLU A 906 30.77 10.32 -36.89
CA GLU A 906 31.92 10.03 -36.05
C GLU A 906 33.15 10.75 -36.59
N GLY A 907 34.10 11.12 -35.72
CA GLY A 907 35.43 11.56 -36.14
C GLY A 907 36.35 10.35 -36.15
N GLN A 908 36.86 9.96 -37.32
CA GLN A 908 37.78 8.84 -37.59
C GLN A 908 38.39 8.20 -36.32
N ARG A 909 37.67 7.23 -35.72
CA ARG A 909 38.05 6.68 -34.41
C ARG A 909 39.09 5.59 -34.56
N PHE A 910 38.95 4.73 -35.56
CA PHE A 910 39.87 3.62 -35.78
C PHE A 910 40.79 3.90 -36.98
N SER A 911 42.05 3.52 -36.84
CA SER A 911 43.01 3.59 -37.95
C SER A 911 42.65 2.58 -39.03
N SER A 912 42.51 3.05 -40.26
CA SER A 912 42.25 2.20 -41.43
C SER A 912 43.40 1.22 -41.74
N THR A 913 44.60 1.45 -41.21
CA THR A 913 45.78 0.60 -41.43
C THR A 913 45.95 -0.49 -40.37
N GLN A 914 45.62 -0.20 -39.10
CA GLN A 914 45.79 -1.14 -37.99
C GLN A 914 44.51 -1.93 -37.69
N PHE A 915 43.35 -1.31 -37.80
CA PHE A 915 42.05 -1.91 -37.48
C PHE A 915 41.02 -1.63 -38.57
N PRO A 916 41.23 -2.15 -39.79
CA PRO A 916 40.28 -2.01 -40.87
C PRO A 916 38.91 -2.55 -40.46
N ASP A 917 37.82 -2.01 -41.00
CA ASP A 917 36.44 -2.50 -40.77
C ASP A 917 35.86 -2.40 -39.35
N LEU A 918 36.56 -1.75 -38.40
CA LEU A 918 36.03 -1.37 -37.07
C LEU A 918 35.40 0.04 -37.04
N GLU A 919 35.63 0.85 -38.08
CA GLU A 919 34.95 2.15 -38.24
C GLU A 919 33.43 1.95 -38.42
N GLY A 920 32.62 2.85 -37.86
CA GLY A 920 31.16 2.77 -37.85
C GLY A 920 30.56 1.87 -36.77
N VAL A 921 31.38 1.23 -35.92
CA VAL A 921 30.92 0.44 -34.76
C VAL A 921 30.67 1.36 -33.57
N LEU A 922 29.62 1.16 -32.79
CA LEU A 922 29.34 1.93 -31.58
C LEU A 922 30.56 2.02 -30.65
N PRO A 923 30.68 3.08 -29.83
CA PRO A 923 31.72 3.14 -28.81
C PRO A 923 31.52 2.00 -27.82
N ILE A 924 32.60 1.49 -27.23
CA ILE A 924 32.58 0.30 -26.37
C ILE A 924 31.55 0.36 -25.24
N SER A 925 31.27 1.55 -24.72
CA SER A 925 30.27 1.82 -23.67
C SER A 925 28.81 1.67 -24.14
N GLU A 926 28.57 1.67 -25.46
CA GLU A 926 27.26 1.61 -26.09
C GLU A 926 27.04 0.34 -26.92
N ARG A 927 28.09 -0.44 -27.22
CA ARG A 927 27.98 -1.69 -27.99
C ARG A 927 27.05 -2.71 -27.33
N PHE A 928 26.48 -3.58 -28.14
CA PHE A 928 25.77 -4.76 -27.64
C PHE A 928 26.75 -5.87 -27.28
N PHE A 929 26.48 -6.54 -26.16
CA PHE A 929 27.15 -7.73 -25.68
C PHE A 929 26.12 -8.78 -25.24
N ALA A 930 26.47 -10.07 -25.30
CA ALA A 930 25.61 -11.16 -24.85
C ALA A 930 26.42 -12.37 -24.36
N GLY A 931 25.77 -13.24 -23.59
CA GLY A 931 26.39 -14.36 -22.89
C GLY A 931 26.20 -14.24 -21.37
N GLY A 932 26.22 -15.37 -20.67
CA GLY A 932 26.01 -15.45 -19.22
C GLY A 932 24.63 -15.97 -18.81
N SER A 933 24.30 -15.81 -17.53
CA SER A 933 23.21 -16.52 -16.88
C SER A 933 21.78 -16.09 -17.30
N THR A 934 21.63 -14.97 -18.01
CA THR A 934 20.32 -14.36 -18.34
C THR A 934 20.07 -14.15 -19.83
N THR A 935 21.07 -14.38 -20.68
CA THR A 935 20.97 -14.20 -22.14
C THR A 935 21.30 -15.52 -22.84
N LEU A 936 22.55 -15.76 -23.26
CA LEU A 936 22.97 -17.02 -23.88
C LEU A 936 23.73 -17.85 -22.84
N ARG A 937 23.06 -18.80 -22.18
CA ARG A 937 23.60 -19.60 -21.07
C ARG A 937 24.67 -20.63 -21.48
N GLY A 938 24.95 -20.76 -22.77
CA GLY A 938 26.06 -21.57 -23.29
C GLY A 938 27.38 -20.79 -23.38
N PHE A 939 27.36 -19.48 -23.13
CA PHE A 939 28.52 -18.60 -23.17
C PHE A 939 28.84 -18.08 -21.77
N GLU A 940 30.12 -17.83 -21.53
CA GLU A 940 30.52 -16.98 -20.41
C GLU A 940 29.92 -15.57 -20.57
N PHE A 941 29.86 -14.84 -19.45
CA PHE A 941 29.28 -13.50 -19.42
C PHE A 941 29.88 -12.60 -20.52
N GLU A 942 29.02 -12.05 -21.38
CA GLU A 942 29.37 -11.14 -22.49
C GLU A 942 30.39 -11.69 -23.53
N ALA A 943 30.58 -13.01 -23.59
CA ALA A 943 31.58 -13.62 -24.47
C ALA A 943 31.12 -13.88 -25.92
N ALA A 944 29.83 -13.71 -26.23
CA ALA A 944 29.27 -13.96 -27.55
C ALA A 944 29.55 -12.82 -28.54
N GLY A 945 29.74 -13.18 -29.81
CA GLY A 945 29.85 -12.24 -30.93
C GLY A 945 31.23 -12.16 -31.59
N PRO A 946 31.47 -11.09 -32.36
CA PRO A 946 32.74 -10.83 -33.02
C PRO A 946 33.90 -10.78 -32.03
N ARG A 947 35.06 -11.31 -32.43
CA ARG A 947 36.29 -11.24 -31.64
C ARG A 947 37.45 -10.63 -32.42
N VAL A 948 38.30 -9.92 -31.70
CA VAL A 948 39.58 -9.43 -32.24
C VAL A 948 40.68 -10.33 -31.70
N VAL A 949 41.63 -10.70 -32.56
CA VAL A 949 42.81 -11.48 -32.17
C VAL A 949 43.92 -10.51 -31.82
N VAL A 950 44.53 -10.74 -30.66
CA VAL A 950 45.67 -9.98 -30.17
C VAL A 950 46.87 -10.90 -30.21
N VAL A 951 47.87 -10.51 -31.01
CA VAL A 951 49.17 -11.17 -31.10
C VAL A 951 50.15 -10.32 -30.29
N PRO A 952 50.54 -10.74 -29.08
CA PRO A 952 51.47 -9.98 -28.25
C PRO A 952 52.81 -9.82 -28.96
N GLN A 953 53.30 -8.58 -29.08
CA GLN A 953 54.59 -8.26 -29.66
C GLN A 953 55.55 -7.81 -28.55
N GLY A 954 56.79 -8.32 -28.57
CA GLY A 954 57.84 -7.97 -27.61
C GLY A 954 58.16 -9.07 -26.58
N THR A 955 59.16 -8.81 -25.73
CA THR A 955 59.60 -9.73 -24.67
C THR A 955 58.76 -9.49 -23.41
N PHE A 956 57.98 -10.48 -22.98
CA PHE A 956 57.23 -10.42 -21.72
C PHE A 956 58.05 -11.08 -20.62
N ARG A 957 57.84 -10.69 -19.35
CA ARG A 957 58.50 -11.31 -18.19
C ARG A 957 57.45 -11.66 -17.14
N ASN A 958 57.64 -12.76 -16.40
CA ASN A 958 56.78 -13.09 -15.26
C ASN A 958 57.15 -12.27 -14.01
N SER A 959 56.46 -12.51 -12.88
CA SER A 959 56.72 -11.83 -11.60
C SER A 959 58.11 -12.09 -11.00
N LYS A 960 58.90 -12.99 -11.59
CA LYS A 960 60.30 -13.27 -11.21
C LYS A 960 61.31 -12.66 -12.20
N GLY A 961 60.84 -11.85 -13.16
CA GLY A 961 61.67 -11.25 -14.19
C GLY A 961 62.12 -12.22 -15.30
N GLU A 962 61.63 -13.46 -15.32
CA GLU A 962 61.99 -14.47 -16.32
C GLU A 962 61.23 -14.19 -17.63
N PRO A 963 61.89 -14.22 -18.80
CA PRO A 963 61.20 -14.06 -20.08
C PRO A 963 60.11 -15.12 -20.26
N VAL A 964 58.90 -14.68 -20.60
CA VAL A 964 57.77 -15.54 -20.93
C VAL A 964 57.24 -15.21 -22.32
N PHE A 965 56.82 -16.25 -23.03
CA PHE A 965 56.12 -16.10 -24.30
C PHE A 965 54.62 -16.04 -24.02
N LEU A 966 53.97 -14.94 -24.43
CA LEU A 966 52.51 -14.86 -24.39
C LEU A 966 51.95 -15.40 -25.71
N THR A 967 51.22 -16.50 -25.62
CA THR A 967 50.47 -17.03 -26.76
C THR A 967 49.41 -16.02 -27.21
N PRO A 968 49.16 -15.88 -28.53
CA PRO A 968 48.09 -15.02 -29.00
C PRO A 968 46.72 -15.41 -28.42
N PHE A 969 45.86 -14.43 -28.22
CA PHE A 969 44.55 -14.61 -27.58
C PHE A 969 43.46 -13.82 -28.30
N THR A 970 42.19 -14.10 -28.00
CA THR A 970 41.05 -13.43 -28.63
C THR A 970 40.20 -12.71 -27.60
N ILE A 971 39.66 -11.55 -27.96
CA ILE A 971 38.84 -10.70 -27.08
C ILE A 971 37.44 -10.52 -27.67
N PRO A 972 36.35 -10.59 -26.87
CA PRO A 972 35.02 -10.25 -27.37
C PRO A 972 34.94 -8.74 -27.62
N PHE A 973 34.58 -8.34 -28.85
CA PHE A 973 34.59 -6.93 -29.24
C PHE A 973 33.19 -6.28 -29.17
N GLY A 974 32.13 -7.10 -29.20
CA GLY A 974 30.74 -6.64 -29.28
C GLY A 974 30.36 -6.21 -30.70
N GLY A 975 29.22 -5.54 -30.84
CA GLY A 975 28.76 -5.08 -32.16
C GLY A 975 27.58 -4.11 -32.14
N ASN A 976 27.13 -3.72 -33.34
CA ASN A 976 26.00 -2.81 -33.53
C ASN A 976 24.64 -3.53 -33.58
N ALA A 977 24.65 -4.86 -33.56
CA ALA A 977 23.43 -5.63 -33.66
C ALA A 977 23.42 -6.81 -32.67
N LEU A 978 22.23 -7.16 -32.22
CA LEU A 978 21.98 -8.24 -31.27
C LEU A 978 20.67 -8.92 -31.65
N ALA A 979 20.66 -10.25 -31.67
CA ALA A 979 19.43 -11.02 -31.79
C ALA A 979 19.52 -12.26 -30.88
N ILE A 980 18.56 -12.40 -29.97
CA ILE A 980 18.48 -13.51 -29.00
C ILE A 980 17.05 -14.04 -28.95
N VAL A 981 16.91 -15.35 -28.83
CA VAL A 981 15.67 -16.08 -28.55
C VAL A 981 15.96 -17.07 -27.41
N ASN A 982 15.25 -16.94 -26.30
CA ASN A 982 15.27 -17.88 -25.18
C ASN A 982 13.91 -18.56 -25.09
N LEU A 983 13.89 -19.88 -25.07
CA LEU A 983 12.70 -20.69 -24.87
C LEU A 983 12.91 -21.55 -23.62
N GLU A 984 11.97 -21.52 -22.68
CA GLU A 984 12.00 -22.30 -21.45
C GLU A 984 10.69 -23.05 -21.28
N ALA A 985 10.74 -24.28 -20.78
CA ALA A 985 9.56 -24.96 -20.25
C ALA A 985 9.73 -25.12 -18.74
N ARG A 986 8.90 -24.46 -17.95
CA ARG A 986 8.96 -24.43 -16.49
C ARG A 986 8.05 -25.53 -15.94
N VAL A 987 8.65 -26.67 -15.62
CA VAL A 987 7.95 -27.87 -15.14
C VAL A 987 7.94 -27.87 -13.61
N PRO A 988 6.76 -27.76 -12.96
CA PRO A 988 6.68 -27.86 -11.50
C PRO A 988 6.92 -29.30 -11.06
N LEU A 989 7.94 -29.53 -10.24
CA LEU A 989 8.22 -30.83 -9.61
C LEU A 989 7.58 -30.93 -8.22
N SER A 990 7.52 -29.82 -7.50
CA SER A 990 6.82 -29.65 -6.21
C SER A 990 6.36 -28.19 -6.04
N LYS A 991 5.75 -27.84 -4.89
CA LYS A 991 5.37 -26.45 -4.59
C LYS A 991 6.57 -25.47 -4.61
N SER A 992 7.78 -25.97 -4.31
CA SER A 992 8.99 -25.14 -4.15
C SER A 992 10.06 -25.39 -5.20
N ILE A 993 9.98 -26.50 -5.97
CA ILE A 993 11.02 -26.92 -6.91
C ILE A 993 10.46 -26.95 -8.35
N ARG A 994 11.20 -26.36 -9.29
CA ARG A 994 10.89 -26.42 -10.73
C ARG A 994 12.10 -26.88 -11.53
N ALA A 995 11.86 -27.75 -12.50
CA ALA A 995 12.82 -28.03 -13.57
C ALA A 995 12.55 -27.11 -14.76
N VAL A 996 13.61 -26.65 -15.42
CA VAL A 996 13.54 -25.68 -16.51
C VAL A 996 14.44 -26.13 -17.66
N PRO A 997 14.04 -27.13 -18.47
CA PRO A 997 14.67 -27.33 -19.77
C PRO A 997 14.55 -26.07 -20.63
N PHE A 998 15.64 -25.72 -21.31
CA PHE A 998 15.69 -24.48 -22.09
C PHE A 998 16.48 -24.63 -23.39
N TYR A 999 16.19 -23.72 -24.31
CA TYR A 999 16.95 -23.45 -25.53
C TYR A 999 17.27 -21.96 -25.61
N ASP A 1000 18.53 -21.63 -25.85
CA ASP A 1000 18.98 -20.26 -26.12
C ASP A 1000 19.58 -20.21 -27.52
N GLY A 1001 19.00 -19.40 -28.40
CA GLY A 1001 19.50 -19.13 -29.73
C GLY A 1001 19.86 -17.66 -29.88
N GLY A 1002 20.94 -17.34 -30.59
CA GLY A 1002 21.25 -15.94 -30.91
C GLY A 1002 22.73 -15.64 -31.03
N ASN A 1003 23.04 -14.37 -31.29
CA ASN A 1003 24.40 -13.85 -31.18
C ASN A 1003 24.39 -12.30 -31.15
N VAL A 1004 25.57 -11.74 -30.90
CA VAL A 1004 25.92 -10.35 -31.21
C VAL A 1004 26.53 -10.31 -32.60
N PHE A 1005 26.22 -9.28 -33.38
CA PHE A 1005 26.66 -9.12 -34.75
C PHE A 1005 27.30 -7.75 -34.95
N ARG A 1006 28.30 -7.68 -35.82
CA ARG A 1006 29.02 -6.44 -36.10
C ARG A 1006 28.11 -5.41 -36.77
N ARG A 1007 27.33 -5.80 -37.78
CA ARG A 1007 26.33 -4.97 -38.46
C ARG A 1007 24.93 -5.57 -38.38
N VAL A 1008 23.91 -4.72 -38.57
CA VAL A 1008 22.50 -5.15 -38.62
C VAL A 1008 22.23 -6.15 -39.75
N SER A 1009 22.84 -5.95 -40.92
CA SER A 1009 22.73 -6.86 -42.07
C SER A 1009 23.20 -8.28 -41.75
N ASP A 1010 24.20 -8.41 -40.88
CA ASP A 1010 24.88 -9.67 -40.60
C ASP A 1010 23.99 -10.65 -39.81
N ILE A 1011 22.88 -10.17 -39.21
CA ILE A 1011 21.88 -11.03 -38.53
C ILE A 1011 21.29 -12.04 -39.52
N PHE A 1012 20.91 -11.57 -40.71
CA PHE A 1012 20.19 -12.37 -41.71
C PHE A 1012 21.11 -12.82 -42.86
N ASN A 1013 22.10 -12.00 -43.21
CA ASN A 1013 23.04 -12.24 -44.29
C ASN A 1013 24.48 -12.12 -43.78
N PRO A 1014 25.02 -13.15 -43.10
CA PRO A 1014 26.40 -13.14 -42.65
C PRO A 1014 27.35 -12.96 -43.85
N PRO A 1015 28.39 -12.10 -43.75
CA PRO A 1015 29.30 -11.88 -44.87
C PRO A 1015 30.07 -13.15 -45.23
N GLU A 1016 30.25 -13.39 -46.53
CA GLU A 1016 31.25 -14.33 -47.04
C GLU A 1016 32.63 -13.70 -46.89
N VAL A 1017 33.55 -14.43 -46.27
CA VAL A 1017 34.90 -13.96 -45.98
C VAL A 1017 35.88 -14.99 -46.52
N PRO A 1018 36.95 -14.59 -47.24
CA PRO A 1018 38.02 -15.48 -47.67
C PRO A 1018 38.68 -16.21 -46.49
N ALA A 1019 39.11 -17.46 -46.70
CA ALA A 1019 39.66 -18.29 -45.63
C ALA A 1019 41.02 -17.78 -45.07
N ASP A 1020 41.75 -17.01 -45.88
CA ASP A 1020 43.03 -16.37 -45.58
C ASP A 1020 42.89 -15.03 -44.85
N ASP A 1021 41.71 -14.39 -44.90
CA ASP A 1021 41.44 -13.13 -44.17
C ASP A 1021 41.10 -13.39 -42.70
N VAL A 1022 42.13 -13.69 -41.90
CA VAL A 1022 42.01 -14.05 -40.49
C VAL A 1022 41.26 -12.98 -39.68
N PHE A 1023 41.49 -11.70 -39.97
CA PHE A 1023 40.87 -10.62 -39.23
C PHE A 1023 39.35 -10.61 -39.45
N ARG A 1024 38.89 -10.61 -40.70
CA ARG A 1024 37.44 -10.64 -41.00
C ARG A 1024 36.78 -11.95 -40.62
N GLN A 1025 37.48 -13.08 -40.66
CA GLN A 1025 36.94 -14.37 -40.20
C GLN A 1025 36.56 -14.32 -38.72
N ASN A 1026 37.38 -13.68 -37.88
CA ASN A 1026 37.11 -13.56 -36.45
C ASN A 1026 36.03 -12.52 -36.10
N LEU A 1027 35.81 -11.55 -36.98
CA LEU A 1027 34.70 -10.59 -36.86
C LEU A 1027 33.36 -11.16 -37.33
N ARG A 1028 33.36 -12.28 -38.05
CA ARG A 1028 32.15 -12.95 -38.54
C ARG A 1028 31.46 -13.68 -37.39
N ALA A 1029 30.28 -13.20 -37.01
CA ALA A 1029 29.40 -13.87 -36.06
C ALA A 1029 28.29 -14.63 -36.78
N VAL A 1030 28.01 -15.86 -36.35
CA VAL A 1030 26.91 -16.69 -36.85
C VAL A 1030 25.96 -17.01 -35.70
N TRP A 1031 24.72 -17.37 -36.02
CA TRP A 1031 23.74 -17.75 -35.01
C TRP A 1031 24.24 -18.91 -34.16
N SER A 1032 24.19 -18.78 -32.83
CA SER A 1032 24.58 -19.83 -31.89
C SER A 1032 23.36 -20.51 -31.27
N HIS A 1033 23.50 -21.77 -30.88
CA HIS A 1033 22.44 -22.61 -30.33
C HIS A 1033 22.92 -23.31 -29.07
N THR A 1034 22.22 -23.08 -27.96
CA THR A 1034 22.46 -23.74 -26.67
C THR A 1034 21.21 -24.48 -26.24
N VAL A 1035 21.37 -25.68 -25.72
CA VAL A 1035 20.32 -26.42 -25.00
C VAL A 1035 20.76 -26.68 -23.57
N GLY A 1036 19.84 -26.73 -22.63
CA GLY A 1036 20.22 -26.91 -21.25
C GLY A 1036 19.09 -27.29 -20.31
N LEU A 1037 19.45 -27.49 -19.05
CA LEU A 1037 18.53 -27.82 -17.97
C LEU A 1037 18.84 -26.94 -16.76
N GLY A 1038 17.79 -26.27 -16.26
CA GLY A 1038 17.83 -25.50 -15.04
C GLY A 1038 17.04 -26.15 -13.91
N LEU A 1039 17.47 -25.88 -12.67
CA LEU A 1039 16.71 -26.14 -11.45
C LEU A 1039 16.40 -24.79 -10.79
N ARG A 1040 15.16 -24.61 -10.31
CA ARG A 1040 14.73 -23.45 -9.54
C ARG A 1040 14.19 -23.89 -8.20
N LEU A 1041 14.66 -23.25 -7.14
CA LEU A 1041 14.16 -23.41 -5.78
C LEU A 1041 13.60 -22.07 -5.31
N LYS A 1042 12.29 -22.03 -5.06
CA LYS A 1042 11.63 -20.84 -4.49
C LYS A 1042 12.12 -20.65 -3.06
N THR A 1043 12.52 -19.42 -2.72
CA THR A 1043 13.02 -19.10 -1.40
C THR A 1043 11.96 -18.40 -0.55
N PRO A 1044 11.90 -18.73 0.76
CA PRO A 1044 11.20 -18.02 1.80
C PRO A 1044 11.08 -16.51 1.67
N ILE A 1045 12.23 -15.87 1.65
CA ILE A 1045 12.44 -14.42 1.74
C ILE A 1045 12.13 -13.69 0.42
N GLY A 1046 11.36 -14.32 -0.46
CA GLY A 1046 11.17 -13.89 -1.85
C GLY A 1046 12.37 -14.27 -2.73
N GLY A 1047 12.13 -14.32 -4.04
CA GLY A 1047 13.14 -14.68 -5.03
C GLY A 1047 13.24 -16.19 -5.31
N GLU A 1048 14.21 -16.54 -6.15
CA GLU A 1048 14.52 -17.93 -6.50
C GLU A 1048 16.03 -18.14 -6.54
N PHE A 1049 16.45 -19.30 -6.01
CA PHE A 1049 17.76 -19.85 -6.29
C PHE A 1049 17.69 -20.68 -7.56
N GLY A 1050 18.57 -20.39 -8.52
CA GLY A 1050 18.63 -21.03 -9.83
C GLY A 1050 20.00 -21.58 -10.13
N ILE A 1051 20.05 -22.82 -10.59
CA ILE A 1051 21.22 -23.43 -11.21
C ILE A 1051 20.85 -23.74 -12.66
N ASP A 1052 21.68 -23.35 -13.62
CA ASP A 1052 21.49 -23.57 -15.05
C ASP A 1052 22.72 -24.24 -15.65
N TYR A 1053 22.54 -25.42 -16.27
CA TYR A 1053 23.56 -26.07 -17.09
C TYR A 1053 23.24 -25.87 -18.57
N GLY A 1054 24.16 -25.25 -19.32
CA GLY A 1054 24.03 -24.99 -20.76
C GLY A 1054 25.06 -25.76 -21.59
N PHE A 1055 24.60 -26.35 -22.68
CA PHE A 1055 25.40 -27.05 -23.70
C PHE A 1055 25.31 -26.35 -25.06
N LEU A 1056 26.40 -25.74 -25.49
CA LEU A 1056 26.53 -25.02 -26.76
C LEU A 1056 26.75 -26.03 -27.91
N LEU A 1057 25.77 -26.12 -28.82
CA LEU A 1057 25.73 -27.09 -29.91
C LEU A 1057 26.74 -26.77 -31.02
N ASN A 1058 26.88 -25.49 -31.36
CA ASN A 1058 27.77 -24.98 -32.41
C ASN A 1058 28.77 -23.95 -31.84
N PRO A 1059 29.72 -24.37 -30.99
CA PRO A 1059 30.71 -23.47 -30.40
C PRO A 1059 31.51 -22.72 -31.48
N PRO A 1060 31.50 -21.36 -31.46
CA PRO A 1060 32.27 -20.54 -32.39
C PRO A 1060 33.76 -20.89 -32.39
N ARG A 1061 34.36 -20.75 -33.58
CA ARG A 1061 35.78 -21.01 -33.83
C ARG A 1061 36.44 -19.73 -34.31
N PHE A 1062 37.62 -19.45 -33.79
CA PHE A 1062 38.41 -18.26 -34.09
C PHE A 1062 39.79 -18.69 -34.56
N LEU A 1063 40.29 -18.03 -35.61
CA LEU A 1063 41.59 -18.29 -36.20
C LEU A 1063 42.65 -17.44 -35.49
N ILE A 1064 43.72 -18.07 -35.03
CA ILE A 1064 44.82 -17.42 -34.33
C ILE A 1064 46.11 -17.58 -35.15
N PRO A 1065 46.64 -16.50 -35.74
CA PRO A 1065 47.90 -16.54 -36.50
C PRO A 1065 49.05 -17.11 -35.67
N GLN A 1066 49.85 -17.99 -36.28
CA GLN A 1066 51.04 -18.57 -35.68
C GLN A 1066 52.32 -18.03 -36.35
N PRO A 1067 53.48 -18.06 -35.66
CA PRO A 1067 54.75 -17.58 -36.22
C PRO A 1067 55.22 -18.33 -37.47
N ASP A 1068 54.77 -19.57 -37.67
CA ASP A 1068 55.10 -20.42 -38.83
C ASP A 1068 54.23 -20.11 -40.07
N GLY A 1069 53.35 -19.11 -40.00
CA GLY A 1069 52.42 -18.73 -41.07
C GLY A 1069 51.14 -19.57 -41.10
N SER A 1070 50.98 -20.56 -40.22
CA SER A 1070 49.74 -21.32 -40.06
C SER A 1070 48.75 -20.59 -39.14
N ASN A 1071 47.50 -21.06 -39.11
CA ASN A 1071 46.47 -20.55 -38.18
C ASN A 1071 46.05 -21.65 -37.21
N ALA A 1072 46.20 -21.41 -35.90
CA ALA A 1072 45.60 -22.25 -34.87
C ALA A 1072 44.11 -21.93 -34.73
N ILE A 1073 43.33 -22.90 -34.22
CA ILE A 1073 41.88 -22.73 -34.01
C ILE A 1073 41.60 -22.66 -32.52
N PHE A 1074 41.08 -21.52 -32.06
CA PHE A 1074 40.51 -21.38 -30.73
C PHE A 1074 39.00 -21.60 -30.78
N GLN A 1075 38.52 -22.62 -30.07
CA GLN A 1075 37.12 -22.97 -30.00
C GLN A 1075 36.57 -22.75 -28.58
N LEU A 1076 35.42 -22.09 -28.47
CA LEU A 1076 34.77 -21.88 -27.18
C LEU A 1076 34.30 -23.20 -26.55
N ARG A 1077 34.26 -23.24 -25.22
CA ARG A 1077 33.80 -24.41 -24.45
C ARG A 1077 32.33 -24.71 -24.76
N LYS A 1078 32.00 -26.00 -24.79
CA LYS A 1078 30.62 -26.46 -24.98
C LYS A 1078 29.77 -26.36 -23.71
N ASN A 1079 30.37 -26.50 -22.53
CA ASN A 1079 29.62 -26.63 -21.27
C ASN A 1079 29.77 -25.38 -20.41
N GLN A 1080 28.68 -24.90 -19.84
CA GLN A 1080 28.65 -23.79 -18.89
C GLN A 1080 27.67 -24.10 -17.74
N ILE A 1081 28.02 -23.64 -16.53
CA ILE A 1081 27.16 -23.71 -15.35
C ILE A 1081 27.01 -22.30 -14.79
N HIS A 1082 25.75 -21.90 -14.55
CA HIS A 1082 25.43 -20.63 -13.93
C HIS A 1082 24.61 -20.82 -12.65
N PHE A 1083 25.01 -20.09 -11.62
CA PHE A 1083 24.29 -19.90 -10.37
C PHE A 1083 23.69 -18.50 -10.33
N ARG A 1084 22.43 -18.42 -9.88
CA ARG A 1084 21.73 -17.17 -9.57
C ARG A 1084 20.98 -17.29 -8.26
N PHE A 1085 21.07 -16.24 -7.48
CA PHE A 1085 20.24 -15.97 -6.32
C PHE A 1085 19.68 -14.56 -6.53
N ALA A 1086 18.36 -14.49 -6.67
CA ALA A 1086 17.67 -13.22 -6.89
C ALA A 1086 18.00 -12.21 -5.78
N GLN A 1087 17.97 -10.93 -6.11
CA GLN A 1087 18.04 -9.90 -5.08
C GLN A 1087 16.81 -10.03 -4.20
N ALA A 1088 17.03 -10.30 -2.92
CA ALA A 1088 16.00 -10.37 -1.90
C ALA A 1088 16.08 -9.11 -1.01
N PHE A 1089 14.88 -8.67 -0.56
CA PHE A 1089 14.57 -7.50 0.28
C PHE A 1089 14.42 -6.15 -0.43
#